data_AF-A0A7Y6EEB0-F1
#
_entry.id   AF-A0A7Y6EEB0-F1
#
_cell.length_a   1.000
_cell.length_b   1.000
_cell.length_c   1.000
_cell.angle_alpha   90.00
_cell.angle_beta   90.00
_cell.angle_gamma   90.00
#
_symmetry.space_group_name_H-M   'P 1'
#
loop_
_entity.id
_entity.type
_entity.pdbx_description
1 polymer ?
#
loop_
_entity_poly.entity_id
_entity_poly.type
_entity_poly.pdbx_seq_one_letter_code
_entity_poly.pdbx_strand_id
1 'polypeptide(L)'
;MSMSRRTFVKAQAAAIAASAAGLPIITSASNLVTEADMVTLDWNKAPCRFCGTGCSVMVATKDNRVVATHGDVKAEVNRGLNCVKGYFLSKIMYGVDRLTQPMLRMKNGQFDKQGEFQPISWEKAFDIMEAKFKEALKNKGPESIGMFGSGQWTVWEGYAANKLMKAGFRSNNIDPNARHCMASAVMGFMRTFGMDEPMGCYDDIEATDAFVLWGSNMAEMHPILWSRVTDRRLSCPHVKVAVLSTFEHRSFELADIPMVFKPQTDLLILNYIANHIIESGAVNKDFITQHTRFAQGADDIGYGLRPDDPREKQAKNADKANTWTDISYEQFAAFVKPYTLDRTAKETGVPAERLKSLAELYADPKRKVVSFWTMGFNQHTRGVWANNLIYNIHLLTGKISEPGNSPFSLTGQPSACGTAREVGTFSHRLPADLVVTNPKHRAHAEQIWKLPEGTIQEKVGFHAVQQSRMLKDGVLNVYWTMASNNMHAGPNIMQETLPGWRNPDNFVIVSDVYPTVSAQAADLILPTAMWVEKEGAFGNAERRTQFWHQLVSAPGDAKSDLWQLVEFSKRFKIDEVWPADLLAKRPEYKGKTLFDVLYRNGQVDQFPVGQIEAGYKNDEAKAFGFYLQKGLFEEYAQFGRGHGHDLAAFDRYHSERGLRWPVVDGKETRWRYREGYDPYVETGSKVQFYGYPDKKAIIFALPYEPPAEAPDAEYPFWLSTGRVLEHWHTGSMTQRVEELYKAVPDALVYMHPEDAKALNARRGSEVKLISRRGEIRARIETRGRNKPPRGLVFVPFFDANKLINKVTLDATDPISKQTDYKKCAIRIELISAA
;
A
#
# COMPACT_ATOMS: atom_id res chain seq x y z
N MET A 1 -3.21 -32.85 32.35
CA MET A 1 -3.69 -33.06 33.73
C MET A 1 -2.53 -33.20 34.69
N SER A 2 -2.65 -32.68 35.92
CA SER A 2 -1.64 -32.77 36.98
C SER A 2 -1.65 -34.17 37.62
N MET A 3 -0.46 -34.73 37.84
CA MET A 3 -0.29 -36.06 38.42
C MET A 3 -0.60 -36.03 39.92
N SER A 4 -1.37 -36.99 40.44
CA SER A 4 -1.69 -37.01 41.87
C SER A 4 -0.42 -37.23 42.71
N ARG A 5 -0.34 -36.58 43.89
CA ARG A 5 0.78 -36.75 44.84
C ARG A 5 1.07 -38.22 45.17
N ARG A 6 0.03 -39.06 45.26
CA ARG A 6 0.16 -40.49 45.54
C ARG A 6 0.84 -41.24 44.39
N THR A 7 0.56 -40.85 43.15
CA THR A 7 1.19 -41.43 41.95
C THR A 7 2.66 -41.01 41.83
N PHE A 8 2.97 -39.75 42.15
CA PHE A 8 4.36 -39.24 42.17
C PHE A 8 5.23 -39.97 43.19
N VAL A 9 4.71 -40.17 44.41
CA VAL A 9 5.44 -40.89 45.47
C VAL A 9 5.69 -42.35 45.10
N LYS A 10 4.72 -43.03 44.47
CA LYS A 10 4.90 -44.41 43.99
C LYS A 10 5.94 -44.52 42.88
N ALA A 11 5.96 -43.58 41.94
CA ALA A 11 6.94 -43.54 40.86
C ALA A 11 8.36 -43.27 41.38
N GLN A 12 8.52 -42.36 42.34
CA GLN A 12 9.79 -42.08 43.03
C GLN A 12 10.29 -43.31 43.81
N ALA A 13 9.42 -43.96 44.59
CA ALA A 13 9.79 -45.15 45.35
C ALA A 13 10.25 -46.30 44.43
N ALA A 14 9.57 -46.50 43.30
CA ALA A 14 9.95 -47.50 42.29
C ALA A 14 11.28 -47.16 41.60
N ALA A 15 11.53 -45.88 41.28
CA ALA A 15 12.79 -45.45 40.68
C ALA A 15 13.98 -45.60 41.63
N ILE A 16 13.80 -45.29 42.92
CA ILE A 16 14.83 -45.46 43.95
C ILE A 16 15.14 -46.95 44.16
N ALA A 17 14.11 -47.80 44.22
CA ALA A 17 14.29 -49.24 44.35
C ALA A 17 15.01 -49.87 43.14
N ALA A 18 14.67 -49.45 41.92
CA ALA A 18 15.33 -49.92 40.70
C ALA A 18 16.81 -49.48 40.63
N SER A 19 17.10 -48.24 41.04
CA SER A 19 18.47 -47.71 41.09
C SER A 19 19.32 -48.41 42.14
N ALA A 20 18.77 -48.70 43.32
CA ALA A 20 19.46 -49.44 44.38
C ALA A 20 19.75 -50.91 43.99
N ALA A 21 18.93 -51.49 43.11
CA ALA A 21 19.10 -52.86 42.62
C ALA A 21 19.98 -52.96 41.34
N GLY A 22 20.54 -51.84 40.85
CA GLY A 22 21.35 -51.83 39.64
C GLY A 22 20.58 -52.19 38.36
N LEU A 23 19.25 -52.14 38.40
CA LEU A 23 18.40 -52.43 37.26
C LEU A 23 18.29 -51.18 36.38
N PRO A 24 18.44 -51.30 35.05
CA PRO A 24 18.22 -50.17 34.15
C PRO A 24 16.80 -49.65 34.33
N ILE A 25 16.68 -48.36 34.65
CA ILE A 25 15.39 -47.67 34.69
C ILE A 25 14.90 -47.63 33.24
N ILE A 26 14.05 -48.58 32.88
CA ILE A 26 13.23 -48.48 31.67
C ILE A 26 12.34 -47.27 31.94
N THR A 27 12.71 -46.12 31.38
CA THR A 27 11.80 -45.02 31.18
C THR A 27 10.64 -45.59 30.36
N SER A 28 9.56 -45.94 31.05
CA SER A 28 8.29 -46.27 30.42
C SER A 28 8.05 -45.17 29.39
N ALA A 29 7.93 -45.60 28.14
CA ALA A 29 7.76 -44.79 26.96
C ALA A 29 7.08 -43.46 27.28
N SER A 30 7.67 -42.36 26.80
CA SER A 30 6.93 -41.14 26.56
C SER A 30 5.58 -41.54 25.98
N ASN A 31 4.50 -41.34 26.75
CA ASN A 31 3.15 -41.60 26.27
C ASN A 31 3.02 -40.81 24.96
N LEU A 32 3.13 -41.50 23.83
CA LEU A 32 2.66 -41.00 22.55
C LEU A 32 1.22 -40.60 22.82
N VAL A 33 0.93 -39.31 22.69
CA VAL A 33 -0.44 -38.80 22.78
C VAL A 33 -1.17 -39.40 21.57
N THR A 34 -1.85 -40.52 21.77
CA THR A 34 -2.55 -41.29 20.72
C THR A 34 -3.96 -40.79 20.46
N GLU A 35 -4.45 -39.82 21.23
CA GLU A 35 -5.74 -39.17 20.97
C GLU A 35 -5.57 -38.14 19.84
N ALA A 36 -6.08 -38.47 18.65
CA ALA A 36 -6.03 -37.59 17.48
C ALA A 36 -6.54 -36.17 17.79
N ASP A 37 -7.59 -36.06 18.60
CA ASP A 37 -8.20 -34.78 19.03
C ASP A 37 -7.23 -33.85 19.77
N MET A 38 -6.21 -34.40 20.43
CA MET A 38 -5.17 -33.61 21.12
C MET A 38 -4.08 -33.11 20.16
N VAL A 39 -4.04 -33.58 18.92
CA VAL A 39 -3.03 -33.24 17.89
C VAL A 39 -3.66 -32.56 16.65
N THR A 40 -4.99 -32.63 16.48
CA THR A 40 -5.71 -32.00 15.37
C THR A 40 -5.58 -30.47 15.42
N LEU A 41 -5.15 -29.90 14.29
CA LEU A 41 -5.09 -28.47 14.05
C LEU A 41 -6.17 -28.09 13.04
N ASP A 42 -6.86 -26.98 13.27
CA ASP A 42 -7.82 -26.45 12.31
C ASP A 42 -7.09 -25.54 11.30
N TRP A 43 -7.14 -25.90 10.02
CA TRP A 43 -6.37 -25.24 8.95
C TRP A 43 -7.28 -24.46 8.01
N ASN A 44 -7.07 -23.15 7.98
CA ASN A 44 -7.91 -22.24 7.20
C ASN A 44 -7.09 -21.36 6.26
N LYS A 45 -7.65 -20.99 5.11
CA LYS A 45 -6.96 -20.10 4.16
C LYS A 45 -7.02 -18.65 4.63
N ALA A 46 -5.95 -17.91 4.37
CA ALA A 46 -5.94 -16.45 4.43
C ALA A 46 -4.90 -15.88 3.46
N PRO A 47 -5.10 -14.68 2.90
CA PRO A 47 -4.01 -13.98 2.25
C PRO A 47 -2.95 -13.59 3.31
N CYS A 48 -1.68 -13.64 2.90
CA CYS A 48 -0.56 -13.15 3.69
C CYS A 48 -0.77 -11.69 4.08
N ARG A 49 -0.49 -11.35 5.34
CA ARG A 49 -0.73 -10.01 5.92
C ARG A 49 0.20 -8.90 5.38
N PHE A 50 1.21 -9.25 4.57
CA PHE A 50 2.30 -8.35 4.17
C PHE A 50 2.14 -7.75 2.76
N CYS A 51 3.02 -8.10 1.80
CA CYS A 51 3.11 -7.35 0.54
C CYS A 51 2.00 -7.67 -0.47
N GLY A 52 1.83 -6.77 -1.43
CA GLY A 52 0.84 -6.83 -2.50
C GLY A 52 1.04 -7.94 -3.52
N THR A 53 2.02 -8.85 -3.34
CA THR A 53 2.01 -10.13 -4.05
C THR A 53 0.75 -10.94 -3.68
N GLY A 54 0.31 -10.87 -2.43
CA GLY A 54 -0.90 -11.58 -2.00
C GLY A 54 -0.77 -13.10 -2.06
N CYS A 55 0.33 -13.65 -1.53
CA CYS A 55 0.46 -15.09 -1.34
C CYS A 55 -0.71 -15.59 -0.47
N SER A 56 -1.31 -16.72 -0.81
CA SER A 56 -2.26 -17.37 0.09
C SER A 56 -1.51 -18.30 1.05
N VAL A 57 -1.95 -18.32 2.30
CA VAL A 57 -1.37 -19.12 3.37
C VAL A 57 -2.45 -19.98 4.03
N MET A 58 -2.05 -21.16 4.50
CA MET A 58 -2.83 -21.96 5.42
C MET A 58 -2.43 -21.59 6.85
N VAL A 59 -3.42 -21.35 7.69
CA VAL A 59 -3.29 -20.89 9.08
C VAL A 59 -3.83 -21.98 10.00
N ALA A 60 -2.96 -22.56 10.82
CA ALA A 60 -3.35 -23.53 11.84
C ALA A 60 -3.72 -22.84 13.14
N THR A 61 -4.90 -23.13 13.66
CA THR A 61 -5.34 -22.66 14.97
C THR A 61 -5.53 -23.81 15.95
N LYS A 62 -5.23 -23.51 17.22
CA LYS A 62 -5.53 -24.37 18.38
C LYS A 62 -5.68 -23.48 19.61
N ASP A 63 -6.68 -23.75 20.45
CA ASP A 63 -6.92 -23.04 21.71
C ASP A 63 -6.93 -21.50 21.56
N ASN A 64 -7.65 -21.01 20.53
CA ASN A 64 -7.74 -19.58 20.18
C ASN A 64 -6.39 -18.91 19.86
N ARG A 65 -5.41 -19.68 19.37
CA ARG A 65 -4.11 -19.18 18.92
C ARG A 65 -3.73 -19.73 17.56
N VAL A 66 -3.06 -18.91 16.76
CA VAL A 66 -2.35 -19.36 15.56
C VAL A 66 -1.06 -20.02 16.00
N VAL A 67 -0.91 -21.30 15.71
CA VAL A 67 0.26 -22.09 16.12
C VAL A 67 1.21 -22.38 14.97
N ALA A 68 0.72 -22.35 13.72
CA ALA A 68 1.54 -22.52 12.53
C ALA A 68 0.93 -21.82 11.31
N THR A 69 1.79 -21.51 10.34
CA THR A 69 1.38 -21.03 9.01
C THR A 69 2.31 -21.61 7.95
N HIS A 70 1.77 -21.97 6.78
CA HIS A 70 2.58 -22.33 5.62
C HIS A 70 1.95 -21.78 4.34
N GLY A 71 2.70 -21.75 3.22
CA GLY A 71 2.14 -21.32 1.94
C GLY A 71 1.07 -22.30 1.45
N ASP A 72 -0.07 -21.81 0.96
CA ASP A 72 -1.11 -22.68 0.40
C ASP A 72 -0.64 -23.26 -0.95
N VAL A 73 -0.48 -24.58 -1.00
CA VAL A 73 -0.09 -25.32 -2.21
C VAL A 73 -1.13 -25.23 -3.33
N LYS A 74 -2.39 -24.94 -2.98
CA LYS A 74 -3.49 -24.78 -3.93
C LYS A 74 -3.60 -23.37 -4.50
N ALA A 75 -2.87 -22.40 -3.96
CA ALA A 75 -2.94 -21.02 -4.41
C ALA A 75 -2.04 -20.76 -5.62
N GLU A 76 -2.63 -20.23 -6.68
CA GLU A 76 -1.95 -19.96 -7.96
C GLU A 76 -0.78 -18.98 -7.84
N VAL A 77 -0.91 -17.99 -6.93
CA VAL A 77 0.08 -16.93 -6.73
C VAL A 77 1.45 -17.49 -6.33
N ASN A 78 1.47 -18.35 -5.31
CA ASN A 78 2.69 -18.76 -4.62
C ASN A 78 2.97 -20.26 -4.63
N ARG A 79 2.00 -21.10 -5.04
CA ARG A 79 2.18 -22.55 -5.24
C ARG A 79 2.88 -23.23 -4.04
N GLY A 80 2.46 -22.87 -2.82
CA GLY A 80 3.03 -23.41 -1.58
C GLY A 80 4.23 -22.65 -0.99
N LEU A 81 4.84 -21.72 -1.73
CA LEU A 81 6.00 -20.95 -1.25
C LEU A 81 5.59 -19.76 -0.37
N ASN A 82 6.51 -19.36 0.50
CA ASN A 82 6.46 -18.10 1.25
C ASN A 82 7.86 -17.48 1.32
N CYS A 83 7.92 -16.18 1.63
CA CYS A 83 9.17 -15.54 2.05
C CYS A 83 9.31 -15.57 3.57
N VAL A 84 10.47 -15.14 4.10
CA VAL A 84 10.75 -15.13 5.54
C VAL A 84 9.65 -14.46 6.37
N LYS A 85 9.07 -13.35 5.89
CA LYS A 85 7.95 -12.67 6.56
C LYS A 85 6.72 -13.58 6.65
N GLY A 86 6.38 -14.25 5.55
CA GLY A 86 5.23 -15.17 5.47
C GLY A 86 5.38 -16.39 6.39
N TYR A 87 6.60 -16.93 6.54
CA TYR A 87 6.86 -18.05 7.44
C TYR A 87 6.68 -17.70 8.92
N PHE A 88 6.81 -16.44 9.31
CA PHE A 88 6.62 -15.98 10.69
C PHE A 88 5.28 -15.31 10.97
N LEU A 89 4.26 -15.50 10.10
CA LEU A 89 2.91 -14.96 10.32
C LEU A 89 2.29 -15.44 11.65
N SER A 90 2.63 -16.64 12.12
CA SER A 90 2.16 -17.16 13.42
C SER A 90 2.61 -16.35 14.63
N LYS A 91 3.54 -15.39 14.48
CA LYS A 91 4.11 -14.62 15.61
C LYS A 91 3.67 -13.16 15.66
N ILE A 92 3.19 -12.60 14.56
CA ILE A 92 2.99 -11.14 14.41
C ILE A 92 1.90 -10.56 15.32
N MET A 93 1.02 -11.41 15.85
CA MET A 93 -0.09 -11.01 16.73
C MET A 93 0.28 -11.14 18.22
N TYR A 94 1.46 -11.69 18.55
CA TYR A 94 1.81 -12.13 19.90
C TYR A 94 3.02 -11.44 20.52
N GLY A 95 3.45 -10.31 19.96
CA GLY A 95 4.32 -9.37 20.68
C GLY A 95 3.73 -9.04 22.06
N VAL A 96 4.59 -9.00 23.08
CA VAL A 96 4.21 -8.94 24.51
C VAL A 96 3.46 -7.67 24.91
N ASP A 97 3.58 -6.61 24.11
CA ASP A 97 3.03 -5.28 24.34
C ASP A 97 1.82 -4.98 23.45
N ARG A 98 1.05 -6.01 23.02
CA ARG A 98 -0.22 -5.81 22.31
C ARG A 98 -1.12 -4.84 23.09
N LEU A 99 -1.73 -3.89 22.38
CA LEU A 99 -2.72 -2.99 22.96
C LEU A 99 -3.99 -3.77 23.29
N THR A 100 -4.44 -3.71 24.54
CA THR A 100 -5.61 -4.45 25.03
C THR A 100 -6.73 -3.56 25.55
N GLN A 101 -6.49 -2.27 25.78
CA GLN A 101 -7.48 -1.32 26.30
C GLN A 101 -7.30 0.06 25.64
N PRO A 102 -8.38 0.85 25.47
CA PRO A 102 -8.26 2.25 25.07
C PRO A 102 -7.40 3.05 26.05
N MET A 103 -6.52 3.91 25.54
CA MET A 103 -5.61 4.73 26.34
C MET A 103 -5.78 6.20 25.98
N LEU A 104 -6.03 7.06 26.95
CA LEU A 104 -6.22 8.50 26.75
C LEU A 104 -5.17 9.29 27.53
N ARG A 105 -4.66 10.38 26.95
CA ARG A 105 -3.85 11.35 27.69
C ARG A 105 -4.68 12.08 28.74
N MET A 106 -4.33 11.88 30.00
CA MET A 106 -5.08 12.43 31.12
C MET A 106 -4.20 13.14 32.15
N LYS A 107 -4.74 14.21 32.72
CA LYS A 107 -4.22 14.92 33.89
C LYS A 107 -5.40 15.26 34.81
N ASN A 108 -5.26 15.00 36.11
CA ASN A 108 -6.31 15.25 37.11
C ASN A 108 -7.68 14.64 36.74
N GLY A 109 -7.68 13.43 36.17
CA GLY A 109 -8.91 12.70 35.81
C GLY A 109 -9.63 13.20 34.55
N GLN A 110 -9.04 14.13 33.80
CA GLN A 110 -9.64 14.69 32.57
C GLN A 110 -8.67 14.58 31.40
N PHE A 111 -9.20 14.66 30.17
CA PHE A 111 -8.38 14.76 28.97
C PHE A 111 -7.46 15.98 29.06
N ASP A 112 -6.16 15.78 28.84
CA ASP A 112 -5.17 16.85 28.74
C ASP A 112 -4.19 16.47 27.63
N LYS A 113 -3.98 17.37 26.66
CA LYS A 113 -3.06 17.17 25.54
C LYS A 113 -1.64 16.79 26.03
N GLN A 114 -1.20 17.34 27.16
CA GLN A 114 0.11 17.11 27.78
C GLN A 114 0.06 16.08 28.92
N GLY A 115 -1.08 15.40 29.11
CA GLY A 115 -1.24 14.34 30.09
C GLY A 115 -0.52 13.04 29.71
N GLU A 116 -0.44 12.13 30.68
CA GLU A 116 0.07 10.76 30.51
C GLU A 116 -1.04 9.82 30.05
N PHE A 117 -0.70 8.78 29.30
CA PHE A 117 -1.68 7.79 28.87
C PHE A 117 -2.20 6.97 30.06
N GLN A 118 -3.51 6.95 30.23
CA GLN A 118 -4.21 6.15 31.23
C GLN A 118 -5.26 5.27 30.55
N PRO A 119 -5.46 4.02 31.01
CA PRO A 119 -6.48 3.14 30.46
C PRO A 119 -7.88 3.69 30.75
N ILE A 120 -8.77 3.64 29.76
CA ILE A 120 -10.17 4.03 29.87
C ILE A 120 -11.08 2.98 29.21
N SER A 121 -12.38 3.02 29.49
CA SER A 121 -13.36 2.16 28.81
C SER A 121 -13.59 2.61 27.36
N TRP A 122 -14.10 1.70 26.52
CA TRP A 122 -14.58 2.04 25.18
C TRP A 122 -15.67 3.10 25.17
N GLU A 123 -16.58 3.05 26.14
CA GLU A 123 -17.63 4.05 26.30
C GLU A 123 -17.00 5.44 26.49
N LYS A 124 -16.06 5.58 27.43
CA LYS A 124 -15.38 6.85 27.69
C LYS A 124 -14.55 7.33 26.50
N ALA A 125 -13.91 6.40 25.78
CA ALA A 125 -13.15 6.72 24.57
C ALA A 125 -14.07 7.31 23.49
N PHE A 126 -15.21 6.67 23.23
CA PHE A 126 -16.18 7.17 22.28
C PHE A 126 -16.90 8.44 22.74
N ASP A 127 -17.12 8.66 24.04
CA ASP A 127 -17.70 9.91 24.56
C ASP A 127 -16.81 11.11 24.25
N ILE A 128 -15.50 10.96 24.44
CA ILE A 128 -14.53 12.02 24.16
C ILE A 128 -14.38 12.23 22.66
N MET A 129 -14.33 11.15 21.87
CA MET A 129 -14.34 11.25 20.41
C MET A 129 -15.59 11.98 19.93
N GLU A 130 -16.78 11.58 20.38
CA GLU A 130 -18.06 12.21 20.03
C GLU A 130 -18.04 13.70 20.35
N ALA A 131 -17.65 14.08 21.57
CA ALA A 131 -17.54 15.48 21.97
C ALA A 131 -16.61 16.28 21.05
N LYS A 132 -15.44 15.72 20.71
CA LYS A 132 -14.46 16.39 19.84
C LYS A 132 -14.91 16.50 18.39
N PHE A 133 -15.48 15.45 17.83
CA PHE A 133 -16.04 15.48 16.48
C PHE A 133 -17.21 16.49 16.39
N LYS A 134 -18.15 16.48 17.35
CA LYS A 134 -19.28 17.43 17.38
C LYS A 134 -18.80 18.87 17.55
N GLU A 135 -17.80 19.11 18.41
CA GLU A 135 -17.18 20.43 18.59
C GLU A 135 -16.56 20.95 17.28
N ALA A 136 -15.74 20.12 16.61
CA ALA A 136 -15.09 20.50 15.36
C ALA A 136 -16.10 20.74 14.22
N LEU A 137 -17.06 19.84 14.03
CA LEU A 137 -18.13 19.97 13.04
C LEU A 137 -18.96 21.23 13.27
N LYS A 138 -19.33 21.53 14.52
CA LYS A 138 -20.11 22.73 14.86
C LYS A 138 -19.32 24.02 14.61
N ASN A 139 -18.04 24.05 14.98
CA ASN A 139 -17.24 25.28 14.95
C ASN A 139 -16.64 25.58 13.58
N LYS A 140 -16.25 24.56 12.82
CA LYS A 140 -15.47 24.69 11.58
C LYS A 140 -15.97 23.83 10.42
N GLY A 141 -17.02 23.03 10.63
CA GLY A 141 -17.61 22.19 9.59
C GLY A 141 -16.77 20.96 9.20
N PRO A 142 -17.20 20.22 8.16
CA PRO A 142 -16.62 18.93 7.77
C PRO A 142 -15.12 18.97 7.38
N GLU A 143 -14.60 20.11 6.98
CA GLU A 143 -13.17 20.26 6.63
C GLU A 143 -12.25 20.19 7.86
N SER A 144 -12.79 20.36 9.07
CA SER A 144 -12.03 20.31 10.31
C SER A 144 -11.85 18.92 10.91
N ILE A 145 -12.46 17.91 10.29
CA ILE A 145 -12.28 16.51 10.68
C ILE A 145 -11.63 15.73 9.53
N GLY A 146 -10.96 14.63 9.86
CA GLY A 146 -10.29 13.82 8.85
C GLY A 146 -9.89 12.44 9.35
N MET A 147 -9.64 11.57 8.39
CA MET A 147 -9.26 10.19 8.60
C MET A 147 -8.06 9.82 7.74
N PHE A 148 -7.11 9.09 8.33
CA PHE A 148 -5.97 8.53 7.62
C PHE A 148 -6.02 7.02 7.61
N GLY A 149 -6.42 6.52 6.45
CA GLY A 149 -6.69 5.11 6.23
C GLY A 149 -5.48 4.30 5.79
N SER A 150 -5.77 3.08 5.34
CA SER A 150 -4.72 2.13 5.01
C SER A 150 -5.09 1.20 3.85
N GLY A 151 -4.14 0.95 2.95
CA GLY A 151 -4.20 -0.21 2.04
C GLY A 151 -4.00 -1.57 2.74
N GLN A 152 -4.07 -1.60 4.07
CA GLN A 152 -4.06 -2.82 4.90
C GLN A 152 -5.37 -3.01 5.67
N TRP A 153 -6.34 -2.11 5.49
CA TRP A 153 -7.72 -2.37 5.87
C TRP A 153 -8.30 -3.48 5.02
N THR A 154 -9.25 -4.22 5.58
CA THR A 154 -10.11 -5.09 4.77
C THR A 154 -10.92 -4.23 3.80
N VAL A 155 -11.44 -4.85 2.74
CA VAL A 155 -12.30 -4.15 1.75
C VAL A 155 -13.46 -3.42 2.45
N TRP A 156 -14.17 -4.10 3.35
CA TRP A 156 -15.31 -3.51 4.07
C TRP A 156 -14.94 -2.48 5.14
N GLU A 157 -13.74 -2.55 5.72
CA GLU A 157 -13.23 -1.47 6.59
C GLU A 157 -13.04 -0.18 5.80
N GLY A 158 -12.40 -0.29 4.62
CA GLY A 158 -12.26 0.85 3.72
C GLY A 158 -13.62 1.40 3.26
N TYR A 159 -14.58 0.53 2.95
CA TYR A 159 -15.91 0.94 2.49
C TYR A 159 -16.72 1.61 3.60
N ALA A 160 -16.74 1.04 4.81
CA ALA A 160 -17.39 1.65 5.96
C ALA A 160 -16.77 3.02 6.31
N ALA A 161 -15.44 3.12 6.32
CA ALA A 161 -14.75 4.41 6.51
C ALA A 161 -15.13 5.43 5.43
N ASN A 162 -15.21 5.00 4.17
CA ASN A 162 -15.58 5.87 3.06
C ASN A 162 -17.02 6.40 3.21
N LYS A 163 -17.98 5.53 3.55
CA LYS A 163 -19.37 5.92 3.84
C LYS A 163 -19.44 6.86 5.05
N LEU A 164 -18.78 6.52 6.16
CA LEU A 164 -18.79 7.35 7.36
C LEU A 164 -18.31 8.77 7.08
N MET A 165 -17.19 8.91 6.37
CA MET A 165 -16.60 10.22 6.08
C MET A 165 -17.39 10.98 5.02
N LYS A 166 -17.66 10.37 3.85
CA LYS A 166 -18.22 11.08 2.68
C LYS A 166 -19.74 11.22 2.71
N ALA A 167 -20.44 10.19 3.18
CA ALA A 167 -21.91 10.19 3.27
C ALA A 167 -22.39 10.64 4.66
N GLY A 168 -21.73 10.21 5.72
CA GLY A 168 -22.09 10.57 7.09
C GLY A 168 -21.70 12.00 7.43
N PHE A 169 -20.40 12.23 7.64
CA PHE A 169 -19.88 13.54 8.04
C PHE A 169 -19.75 14.54 6.89
N ARG A 170 -20.01 14.12 5.65
CA ARG A 170 -19.88 14.94 4.45
C ARG A 170 -18.50 15.59 4.33
N SER A 171 -17.46 14.85 4.69
CA SER A 171 -16.06 15.25 4.58
C SER A 171 -15.33 14.36 3.59
N ASN A 172 -14.63 14.99 2.65
CA ASN A 172 -13.73 14.30 1.75
C ASN A 172 -12.32 14.13 2.34
N ASN A 173 -12.10 14.49 3.61
CA ASN A 173 -10.80 14.35 4.29
C ASN A 173 -10.51 12.92 4.74
N ILE A 174 -10.67 11.96 3.84
CA ILE A 174 -10.23 10.57 4.01
C ILE A 174 -9.16 10.30 2.94
N ASP A 175 -7.94 9.96 3.36
CA ASP A 175 -6.86 9.60 2.44
C ASP A 175 -6.01 8.49 3.09
N PRO A 176 -5.43 7.56 2.32
CA PRO A 176 -4.77 6.40 2.89
C PRO A 176 -3.24 6.54 2.82
N ASN A 177 -2.52 5.71 3.58
CA ASN A 177 -1.09 5.51 3.35
C ASN A 177 -0.75 5.03 1.91
N ALA A 178 -1.70 4.49 1.16
CA ALA A 178 -1.53 4.18 -0.26
C ALA A 178 -1.31 5.43 -1.12
N ARG A 179 -1.61 6.65 -0.62
CA ARG A 179 -1.17 7.92 -1.24
C ARG A 179 0.34 8.00 -1.37
N HIS A 180 1.07 7.52 -0.36
CA HIS A 180 2.53 7.46 -0.36
C HIS A 180 3.07 6.33 -1.25
N CYS A 181 2.20 5.55 -1.91
CA CYS A 181 2.57 4.30 -2.56
C CYS A 181 2.11 4.19 -4.03
N MET A 182 0.81 4.25 -4.29
CA MET A 182 0.23 3.89 -5.59
C MET A 182 -0.38 5.05 -6.35
N ALA A 183 -0.54 6.24 -5.75
CA ALA A 183 -1.28 7.32 -6.38
C ALA A 183 -0.69 7.77 -7.73
N SER A 184 0.63 7.74 -7.90
CA SER A 184 1.25 8.03 -9.21
C SER A 184 0.92 6.97 -10.26
N ALA A 185 0.86 5.69 -9.86
CA ALA A 185 0.42 4.62 -10.76
C ALA A 185 -1.05 4.76 -11.13
N VAL A 186 -1.92 5.05 -10.15
CA VAL A 186 -3.36 5.31 -10.38
C VAL A 186 -3.53 6.42 -11.40
N MET A 187 -2.90 7.58 -11.18
CA MET A 187 -3.01 8.70 -12.12
C MET A 187 -2.36 8.39 -13.48
N GLY A 188 -1.31 7.55 -13.51
CA GLY A 188 -0.76 7.01 -14.75
C GLY A 188 -1.79 6.17 -15.53
N PHE A 189 -2.44 5.22 -14.86
CA PHE A 189 -3.52 4.42 -15.44
C PHE A 189 -4.69 5.27 -15.91
N MET A 190 -5.21 6.16 -15.07
CA MET A 190 -6.35 7.02 -15.41
C MET A 190 -6.05 7.96 -16.59
N ARG A 191 -4.80 8.44 -16.75
CA ARG A 191 -4.39 9.27 -17.89
C ARG A 191 -4.17 8.46 -19.17
N THR A 192 -3.66 7.24 -19.07
CA THR A 192 -3.33 6.44 -20.27
C THR A 192 -4.51 5.60 -20.75
N PHE A 193 -5.33 5.06 -19.84
CA PHE A 193 -6.36 4.07 -20.14
C PHE A 193 -7.77 4.44 -19.67
N GLY A 194 -7.91 5.50 -18.86
CA GLY A 194 -9.20 5.91 -18.29
C GLY A 194 -9.77 4.98 -17.21
N MET A 195 -9.02 3.96 -16.80
CA MET A 195 -9.41 2.99 -15.78
C MET A 195 -8.15 2.45 -15.08
N ASP A 196 -8.25 2.22 -13.77
CA ASP A 196 -7.14 1.83 -12.90
C ASP A 196 -6.74 0.35 -13.07
N GLU A 197 -5.60 0.03 -12.48
CA GLU A 197 -5.00 -1.30 -12.30
C GLU A 197 -4.40 -1.96 -13.54
N PRO A 198 -3.42 -2.88 -13.35
CA PRO A 198 -2.77 -3.57 -14.46
C PRO A 198 -3.79 -4.24 -15.37
N MET A 199 -3.49 -4.30 -16.66
CA MET A 199 -4.24 -5.10 -17.62
C MET A 199 -3.74 -6.53 -17.70
N GLY A 200 -2.48 -6.80 -17.37
CA GLY A 200 -1.91 -8.15 -17.28
C GLY A 200 -2.15 -8.84 -15.92
N CYS A 201 -1.54 -10.00 -15.72
CA CYS A 201 -1.61 -10.77 -14.47
C CYS A 201 -0.28 -11.50 -14.20
N TYR A 202 -0.17 -12.22 -13.09
CA TYR A 202 1.12 -12.86 -12.76
C TYR A 202 1.52 -13.96 -13.74
N ASP A 203 0.58 -14.57 -14.48
CA ASP A 203 0.83 -15.53 -15.56
C ASP A 203 1.75 -14.97 -16.66
N ASP A 204 1.85 -13.64 -16.78
CA ASP A 204 2.78 -12.99 -17.70
C ASP A 204 4.25 -13.37 -17.41
N ILE A 205 4.58 -13.69 -16.16
CA ILE A 205 5.94 -14.07 -15.75
C ILE A 205 6.37 -15.35 -16.46
N GLU A 206 5.50 -16.36 -16.55
CA GLU A 206 5.84 -17.62 -17.21
C GLU A 206 5.85 -17.52 -18.74
N ALA A 207 5.20 -16.51 -19.31
CA ALA A 207 5.00 -16.36 -20.74
C ALA A 207 5.99 -15.39 -21.42
N THR A 208 6.79 -14.63 -20.66
CA THR A 208 7.65 -13.57 -21.21
C THR A 208 9.04 -14.05 -21.64
N ASP A 209 9.69 -13.25 -22.47
CA ASP A 209 11.06 -13.46 -22.96
C ASP A 209 12.04 -12.42 -22.38
N ALA A 210 11.52 -11.34 -21.78
CA ALA A 210 12.34 -10.32 -21.14
C ALA A 210 11.62 -9.68 -19.95
N PHE A 211 12.33 -9.59 -18.84
CA PHE A 211 11.93 -8.82 -17.67
C PHE A 211 12.71 -7.51 -17.62
N VAL A 212 12.03 -6.39 -17.38
CA VAL A 212 12.66 -5.10 -17.16
C VAL A 212 12.18 -4.52 -15.84
N LEU A 213 13.07 -4.46 -14.85
CA LEU A 213 12.78 -3.94 -13.51
C LEU A 213 13.22 -2.48 -13.41
N TRP A 214 12.25 -1.56 -13.38
CA TRP A 214 12.45 -0.12 -13.26
C TRP A 214 12.42 0.33 -11.80
N GLY A 215 13.56 0.20 -11.13
CA GLY A 215 13.73 0.58 -9.72
C GLY A 215 13.07 -0.37 -8.72
N SER A 216 12.58 -1.53 -9.18
CA SER A 216 11.95 -2.55 -8.33
C SER A 216 12.98 -3.52 -7.76
N ASN A 217 13.23 -3.45 -6.45
CA ASN A 217 13.93 -4.51 -5.72
C ASN A 217 12.97 -5.68 -5.42
N MET A 218 12.54 -6.40 -6.45
CA MET A 218 11.59 -7.51 -6.32
C MET A 218 12.10 -8.63 -5.39
N ALA A 219 13.42 -8.86 -5.35
CA ALA A 219 14.03 -9.89 -4.52
C ALA A 219 13.69 -9.74 -3.02
N GLU A 220 13.50 -8.50 -2.55
CA GLU A 220 13.19 -8.23 -1.14
C GLU A 220 11.74 -7.77 -0.90
N MET A 221 11.12 -7.09 -1.88
CA MET A 221 9.79 -6.46 -1.71
C MET A 221 8.64 -7.28 -2.32
N HIS A 222 8.92 -8.12 -3.33
CA HIS A 222 7.95 -9.05 -3.93
C HIS A 222 8.57 -10.44 -4.12
N PRO A 223 9.06 -11.10 -3.06
CA PRO A 223 10.01 -12.20 -3.19
C PRO A 223 9.45 -13.42 -3.93
N ILE A 224 8.14 -13.67 -3.83
CA ILE A 224 7.50 -14.79 -4.54
C ILE A 224 7.34 -14.49 -6.03
N LEU A 225 7.08 -13.24 -6.42
CA LEU A 225 7.12 -12.87 -7.83
C LEU A 225 8.55 -12.96 -8.35
N TRP A 226 9.54 -12.53 -7.56
CA TRP A 226 10.95 -12.70 -7.91
C TRP A 226 11.36 -14.17 -8.05
N SER A 227 10.82 -15.06 -7.20
CA SER A 227 11.03 -16.50 -7.33
C SER A 227 10.51 -17.03 -8.66
N ARG A 228 9.34 -16.56 -9.13
CA ARG A 228 8.79 -16.92 -10.45
C ARG A 228 9.61 -16.35 -11.61
N VAL A 229 10.08 -15.10 -11.49
CA VAL A 229 11.04 -14.49 -12.45
C VAL A 229 12.33 -15.31 -12.52
N THR A 230 12.85 -15.73 -11.36
CA THR A 230 14.06 -16.55 -11.24
C THR A 230 13.86 -17.91 -11.91
N ASP A 231 12.74 -18.59 -11.63
CA ASP A 231 12.41 -19.85 -12.29
C ASP A 231 12.34 -19.69 -13.81
N ARG A 232 11.56 -18.71 -14.31
CA ARG A 232 11.48 -18.45 -15.76
C ARG A 232 12.86 -18.19 -16.37
N ARG A 233 13.68 -17.33 -15.77
CA ARG A 233 15.00 -16.97 -16.30
C ARG A 233 15.98 -18.15 -16.28
N LEU A 234 16.00 -18.96 -15.21
CA LEU A 234 16.95 -20.08 -15.07
C LEU A 234 16.52 -21.30 -15.89
N SER A 235 15.21 -21.54 -16.01
CA SER A 235 14.66 -22.66 -16.78
C SER A 235 14.61 -22.39 -18.29
N CYS A 236 14.67 -21.13 -18.72
CA CYS A 236 14.62 -20.74 -20.14
C CYS A 236 15.79 -19.81 -20.52
N PRO A 237 16.91 -20.33 -21.06
CA PRO A 237 18.15 -19.55 -21.30
C PRO A 237 18.03 -18.35 -22.25
N HIS A 238 17.00 -18.33 -23.11
CA HIS A 238 16.74 -17.21 -24.03
C HIS A 238 16.14 -15.99 -23.31
N VAL A 239 15.56 -16.18 -22.13
CA VAL A 239 14.92 -15.12 -21.36
C VAL A 239 15.99 -14.18 -20.81
N LYS A 240 15.73 -12.86 -20.85
CA LYS A 240 16.64 -11.83 -20.33
C LYS A 240 16.05 -11.08 -19.15
N VAL A 241 16.90 -10.70 -18.19
CA VAL A 241 16.52 -9.87 -17.04
C VAL A 241 17.35 -8.59 -17.04
N ALA A 242 16.70 -7.45 -17.30
CA ALA A 242 17.27 -6.13 -17.12
C ALA A 242 16.85 -5.56 -15.76
N VAL A 243 17.81 -5.07 -14.98
CA VAL A 243 17.54 -4.46 -13.66
C VAL A 243 18.14 -3.07 -13.63
N LEU A 244 17.26 -2.08 -13.51
CA LEU A 244 17.61 -0.68 -13.35
C LEU A 244 17.36 -0.25 -11.91
N SER A 245 18.31 0.43 -11.30
CA SER A 245 18.16 1.00 -9.96
C SER A 245 19.09 2.21 -9.75
N THR A 246 18.92 2.95 -8.66
CA THR A 246 19.86 4.00 -8.24
C THR A 246 21.01 3.45 -7.39
N PHE A 247 20.94 2.19 -6.98
CA PHE A 247 21.98 1.44 -6.27
C PHE A 247 21.85 -0.06 -6.54
N GLU A 248 22.94 -0.80 -6.44
CA GLU A 248 22.87 -2.26 -6.58
C GLU A 248 22.22 -2.91 -5.34
N HIS A 249 21.42 -3.93 -5.57
CA HIS A 249 20.73 -4.72 -4.55
C HIS A 249 20.54 -6.16 -5.04
N ARG A 250 19.93 -7.04 -4.25
CA ARG A 250 19.83 -8.50 -4.56
C ARG A 250 19.24 -8.84 -5.93
N SER A 251 18.29 -8.06 -6.47
CA SER A 251 17.81 -8.31 -7.85
C SER A 251 18.91 -8.27 -8.92
N PHE A 252 20.03 -7.58 -8.69
CA PHE A 252 21.17 -7.55 -9.63
C PHE A 252 21.85 -8.91 -9.77
N GLU A 253 21.67 -9.83 -8.82
CA GLU A 253 22.27 -11.18 -8.86
C GLU A 253 21.75 -12.04 -10.02
N LEU A 254 20.55 -11.74 -10.55
CA LEU A 254 19.97 -12.42 -11.72
C LEU A 254 20.09 -11.59 -13.02
N ALA A 255 20.58 -10.35 -12.94
CA ALA A 255 20.49 -9.40 -14.05
C ALA A 255 21.48 -9.76 -15.19
N ASP A 256 20.95 -9.95 -16.40
CA ASP A 256 21.74 -9.98 -17.63
C ASP A 256 22.18 -8.57 -18.05
N ILE A 257 21.34 -7.55 -17.78
CA ILE A 257 21.60 -6.15 -18.10
C ILE A 257 21.47 -5.30 -16.82
N PRO A 258 22.51 -5.24 -15.98
CA PRO A 258 22.49 -4.44 -14.75
C PRO A 258 22.74 -2.95 -15.05
N MET A 259 21.93 -2.05 -14.49
CA MET A 259 22.09 -0.60 -14.68
C MET A 259 21.91 0.16 -13.37
N VAL A 260 22.93 0.93 -13.01
CA VAL A 260 22.85 1.96 -11.96
C VAL A 260 22.76 3.32 -12.64
N PHE A 261 21.69 4.08 -12.38
CA PHE A 261 21.44 5.38 -13.00
C PHE A 261 21.27 6.48 -11.95
N LYS A 262 21.54 7.74 -12.32
CA LYS A 262 21.35 8.88 -11.41
C LYS A 262 19.86 9.09 -11.07
N PRO A 263 19.49 9.43 -9.83
CA PRO A 263 18.09 9.67 -9.46
C PRO A 263 17.37 10.62 -10.43
N GLN A 264 16.11 10.31 -10.76
CA GLN A 264 15.24 11.06 -11.70
C GLN A 264 15.57 10.93 -13.20
N THR A 265 16.72 10.34 -13.55
CA THR A 265 17.15 10.25 -14.96
C THR A 265 16.53 9.07 -15.72
N ASP A 266 15.70 8.26 -15.08
CA ASP A 266 14.85 7.26 -15.72
C ASP A 266 13.92 7.88 -16.78
N LEU A 267 13.44 9.11 -16.57
CA LEU A 267 12.67 9.85 -17.59
C LEU A 267 13.45 10.06 -18.89
N LEU A 268 14.77 10.23 -18.83
CA LEU A 268 15.62 10.32 -20.02
C LEU A 268 15.71 8.97 -20.72
N ILE A 269 15.90 7.89 -19.95
CA ILE A 269 15.99 6.53 -20.49
C ILE A 269 14.69 6.13 -21.18
N LEU A 270 13.53 6.42 -20.57
CA LEU A 270 12.22 6.09 -21.12
C LEU A 270 11.97 6.81 -22.45
N ASN A 271 12.27 8.11 -22.52
CA ASN A 271 12.15 8.88 -23.76
C ASN A 271 13.17 8.43 -24.82
N TYR A 272 14.38 8.04 -24.42
CA TYR A 272 15.36 7.46 -25.33
C TYR A 272 14.88 6.14 -25.94
N ILE A 273 14.26 5.24 -25.16
CA ILE A 273 13.72 3.99 -25.69
C ILE A 273 12.61 4.28 -26.71
N ALA A 274 11.71 5.23 -26.42
CA ALA A 274 10.69 5.67 -27.37
C ALA A 274 11.31 6.22 -28.66
N ASN A 275 12.33 7.08 -28.54
CA ASN A 275 13.07 7.59 -29.70
C ASN A 275 13.72 6.45 -30.50
N HIS A 276 14.38 5.51 -29.82
CA HIS A 276 15.03 4.36 -30.45
C HIS A 276 14.03 3.48 -31.22
N ILE A 277 12.84 3.21 -30.66
CA ILE A 277 11.78 2.44 -31.34
C ILE A 277 11.34 3.16 -32.63
N ILE A 278 11.24 4.48 -32.62
CA ILE A 278 10.88 5.28 -33.80
C ILE A 278 12.00 5.27 -34.83
N GLU A 279 13.24 5.58 -34.43
CA GLU A 279 14.39 5.67 -35.34
C GLU A 279 14.77 4.32 -35.97
N SER A 280 14.56 3.21 -35.26
CA SER A 280 14.80 1.86 -35.76
C SER A 280 13.66 1.32 -36.64
N GLY A 281 12.53 2.03 -36.74
CA GLY A 281 11.36 1.58 -37.48
C GLY A 281 10.56 0.46 -36.78
N ALA A 282 10.79 0.24 -35.48
CA ALA A 282 10.16 -0.83 -34.68
C ALA A 282 8.74 -0.51 -34.19
N VAL A 283 8.18 0.65 -34.55
CA VAL A 283 6.81 1.03 -34.20
C VAL A 283 5.81 0.05 -34.84
N ASN A 284 4.91 -0.49 -34.02
CA ASN A 284 3.76 -1.26 -34.48
C ASN A 284 2.70 -0.31 -35.03
N LYS A 285 2.83 0.04 -36.31
CA LYS A 285 1.98 1.03 -37.01
C LYS A 285 0.49 0.68 -36.93
N ASP A 286 0.13 -0.58 -37.16
CA ASP A 286 -1.26 -1.02 -37.12
C ASP A 286 -1.87 -0.81 -35.73
N PHE A 287 -1.12 -1.19 -34.69
CA PHE A 287 -1.57 -1.03 -33.30
C PHE A 287 -1.76 0.45 -32.94
N ILE A 288 -0.78 1.31 -33.23
CA ILE A 288 -0.87 2.72 -32.83
C ILE A 288 -2.01 3.44 -33.56
N THR A 289 -2.23 3.15 -34.85
CA THR A 289 -3.31 3.77 -35.63
C THR A 289 -4.69 3.37 -35.09
N GLN A 290 -4.87 2.09 -34.74
CA GLN A 290 -6.17 1.56 -34.33
C GLN A 290 -6.49 1.84 -32.86
N HIS A 291 -5.49 1.77 -31.97
CA HIS A 291 -5.74 1.70 -30.53
C HIS A 291 -5.15 2.84 -29.71
N THR A 292 -4.49 3.82 -30.34
CA THR A 292 -3.83 4.91 -29.60
C THR A 292 -4.13 6.30 -30.16
N ARG A 293 -3.95 7.30 -29.30
CA ARG A 293 -3.83 8.72 -29.64
C ARG A 293 -2.65 9.34 -28.89
N PHE A 294 -2.22 10.52 -29.28
CA PHE A 294 -1.05 11.18 -28.72
C PHE A 294 -1.43 12.50 -28.04
N ALA A 295 -0.79 12.79 -26.91
CA ALA A 295 -0.97 14.03 -26.18
C ALA A 295 0.37 14.56 -25.64
N GLN A 296 0.47 15.88 -25.45
CA GLN A 296 1.57 16.52 -24.72
C GLN A 296 1.06 17.02 -23.39
N GLY A 297 1.66 16.56 -22.29
CA GLY A 297 1.32 17.04 -20.95
C GLY A 297 1.89 18.44 -20.68
N ALA A 298 1.26 19.18 -19.77
CA ALA A 298 1.85 20.39 -19.21
C ALA A 298 3.20 20.06 -18.54
N ASP A 299 4.23 20.86 -18.83
CA ASP A 299 5.54 20.84 -18.19
C ASP A 299 5.61 21.89 -17.07
N ASP A 300 6.73 22.01 -16.36
CA ASP A 300 6.98 22.99 -15.31
C ASP A 300 5.85 23.07 -14.26
N ILE A 301 5.51 21.91 -13.70
CA ILE A 301 4.32 21.68 -12.88
C ILE A 301 4.55 21.82 -11.37
N GLY A 302 5.71 22.32 -10.94
CA GLY A 302 6.07 22.44 -9.52
C GLY A 302 6.41 21.10 -8.87
N TYR A 303 6.29 21.00 -7.55
CA TYR A 303 6.67 19.83 -6.74
C TYR A 303 5.68 19.53 -5.61
N GLY A 304 4.47 20.10 -5.64
CA GLY A 304 3.44 19.90 -4.63
C GLY A 304 3.86 20.27 -3.21
N LEU A 305 4.81 21.20 -3.06
CA LEU A 305 5.19 21.79 -1.79
C LEU A 305 4.13 22.78 -1.30
N ARG A 306 4.39 23.51 -0.21
CA ARG A 306 3.48 24.58 0.21
C ARG A 306 3.47 25.71 -0.84
N PRO A 307 2.35 26.39 -1.08
CA PRO A 307 2.24 27.43 -2.12
C PRO A 307 3.23 28.60 -1.97
N ASP A 308 3.75 28.82 -0.77
CA ASP A 308 4.73 29.86 -0.48
C ASP A 308 6.18 29.45 -0.76
N ASP A 309 6.46 28.16 -1.00
CA ASP A 309 7.79 27.65 -1.36
C ASP A 309 8.25 28.27 -2.71
N PRO A 310 9.51 28.74 -2.82
CA PRO A 310 10.02 29.35 -4.04
C PRO A 310 9.85 28.48 -5.29
N ARG A 311 9.96 27.15 -5.16
CA ARG A 311 9.83 26.22 -6.29
C ARG A 311 8.40 26.13 -6.81
N GLU A 312 7.40 26.28 -5.93
CA GLU A 312 5.99 26.33 -6.37
C GLU A 312 5.67 27.68 -7.01
N LYS A 313 6.18 28.78 -6.46
CA LYS A 313 5.97 30.12 -7.04
C LYS A 313 6.60 30.30 -8.42
N GLN A 314 7.72 29.61 -8.66
CA GLN A 314 8.44 29.67 -9.94
C GLN A 314 7.81 28.79 -11.02
N ALA A 315 7.06 27.76 -10.63
CA ALA A 315 6.45 26.82 -11.56
C ALA A 315 5.32 27.48 -12.37
N LYS A 316 5.41 27.42 -13.70
CA LYS A 316 4.43 28.05 -14.59
C LYS A 316 3.06 27.37 -14.59
N ASN A 317 3.01 26.07 -14.34
CA ASN A 317 1.83 25.26 -14.60
C ASN A 317 1.40 24.41 -13.38
N ALA A 318 1.78 24.79 -12.15
CA ALA A 318 1.47 24.04 -10.94
C ALA A 318 -0.04 23.87 -10.66
N ASP A 319 -0.85 24.88 -11.02
CA ASP A 319 -2.31 24.90 -10.89
C ASP A 319 -3.03 24.05 -11.95
N LYS A 320 -2.37 23.79 -13.08
CA LYS A 320 -2.87 22.98 -14.20
C LYS A 320 -2.01 21.76 -14.51
N ALA A 321 -1.33 21.24 -13.49
CA ALA A 321 -0.38 20.12 -13.61
C ALA A 321 -0.94 18.87 -14.30
N ASN A 322 -2.25 18.63 -14.18
CA ASN A 322 -2.93 17.48 -14.77
C ASN A 322 -3.69 17.83 -16.08
N THR A 323 -3.17 18.76 -16.88
CA THR A 323 -3.72 19.10 -18.20
C THR A 323 -2.78 18.64 -19.33
N TRP A 324 -3.32 18.52 -20.54
CA TRP A 324 -2.59 18.15 -21.74
C TRP A 324 -3.33 18.65 -22.99
N THR A 325 -2.63 18.63 -24.13
CA THR A 325 -3.17 18.94 -25.45
C THR A 325 -2.94 17.76 -26.39
N ASP A 326 -3.90 17.45 -27.27
CA ASP A 326 -3.71 16.43 -28.29
C ASP A 326 -2.63 16.86 -29.29
N ILE A 327 -1.81 15.91 -29.74
CA ILE A 327 -0.74 16.12 -30.73
C ILE A 327 -0.77 15.00 -31.77
N SER A 328 -0.07 15.18 -32.89
CA SER A 328 0.13 14.15 -33.90
C SER A 328 1.28 13.20 -33.53
N TYR A 329 1.36 12.06 -34.22
CA TYR A 329 2.50 11.13 -34.12
C TYR A 329 3.82 11.83 -34.49
N GLU A 330 3.83 12.66 -35.53
CA GLU A 330 5.01 13.39 -35.99
C GLU A 330 5.50 14.39 -34.94
N GLN A 331 4.57 15.05 -34.25
CA GLN A 331 4.89 15.94 -33.12
C GLN A 331 5.49 15.16 -31.95
N PHE A 332 4.93 13.98 -31.62
CA PHE A 332 5.52 13.10 -30.60
C PHE A 332 6.92 12.62 -31.00
N ALA A 333 7.11 12.19 -32.24
CA ALA A 333 8.41 11.77 -32.76
C ALA A 333 9.44 12.92 -32.70
N ALA A 334 9.04 14.13 -33.08
CA ALA A 334 9.88 15.33 -32.96
C ALA A 334 10.22 15.65 -31.50
N PHE A 335 9.29 15.42 -30.56
CA PHE A 335 9.50 15.64 -29.13
C PHE A 335 10.54 14.69 -28.54
N VAL A 336 10.53 13.41 -28.91
CA VAL A 336 11.48 12.42 -28.35
C VAL A 336 12.84 12.39 -29.06
N LYS A 337 12.94 12.98 -30.27
CA LYS A 337 14.19 13.07 -31.05
C LYS A 337 15.42 13.59 -30.29
N PRO A 338 15.31 14.59 -29.38
CA PRO A 338 16.45 15.09 -28.62
C PRO A 338 16.97 14.13 -27.53
N TYR A 339 16.29 13.02 -27.26
CA TYR A 339 16.71 12.01 -26.27
C TYR A 339 17.55 10.92 -26.96
N THR A 340 18.73 11.32 -27.42
CA THR A 340 19.66 10.43 -28.13
C THR A 340 20.38 9.48 -27.18
N LEU A 341 20.99 8.42 -27.73
CA LEU A 341 21.80 7.48 -26.96
C LEU A 341 22.93 8.18 -26.20
N ASP A 342 23.69 9.04 -26.88
CA ASP A 342 24.85 9.74 -26.32
C ASP A 342 24.45 10.68 -25.18
N ARG A 343 23.38 11.46 -25.38
CA ARG A 343 22.85 12.35 -24.35
C ARG A 343 22.41 11.55 -23.13
N THR A 344 21.64 10.50 -23.35
CA THR A 344 21.10 9.65 -22.29
C THR A 344 22.21 8.98 -21.50
N ALA A 345 23.21 8.40 -22.17
CA ALA A 345 24.38 7.80 -21.52
C ALA A 345 25.12 8.80 -20.64
N LYS A 346 25.40 10.00 -21.17
CA LYS A 346 26.09 11.07 -20.44
C LYS A 346 25.32 11.54 -19.19
N GLU A 347 24.03 11.83 -19.35
CA GLU A 347 23.23 12.43 -18.27
C GLU A 347 22.89 11.41 -17.19
N THR A 348 22.52 10.18 -17.56
CA THR A 348 22.17 9.11 -16.62
C THR A 348 23.39 8.49 -15.94
N GLY A 349 24.56 8.54 -16.57
CA GLY A 349 25.75 7.81 -16.15
C GLY A 349 25.74 6.32 -16.52
N VAL A 350 24.75 5.86 -17.29
CA VAL A 350 24.66 4.47 -17.74
C VAL A 350 25.48 4.29 -19.04
N PRO A 351 26.26 3.21 -19.17
CA PRO A 351 26.96 2.92 -20.43
C PRO A 351 26.01 2.82 -21.62
N ALA A 352 26.36 3.46 -22.74
CA ALA A 352 25.56 3.50 -23.96
C ALA A 352 25.18 2.09 -24.46
N GLU A 353 26.09 1.13 -24.36
CA GLU A 353 25.83 -0.24 -24.83
C GLU A 353 24.72 -0.95 -24.03
N ARG A 354 24.60 -0.66 -22.73
CA ARG A 354 23.52 -1.20 -21.88
C ARG A 354 22.19 -0.54 -22.19
N LEU A 355 22.19 0.77 -22.44
CA LEU A 355 20.99 1.51 -22.86
C LEU A 355 20.47 0.98 -24.20
N LYS A 356 21.37 0.76 -25.18
CA LYS A 356 21.01 0.17 -26.47
C LYS A 356 20.46 -1.24 -26.30
N SER A 357 21.13 -2.10 -25.54
CA SER A 357 20.67 -3.46 -25.26
C SER A 357 19.28 -3.49 -24.62
N LEU A 358 18.99 -2.56 -23.69
CA LEU A 358 17.67 -2.40 -23.10
C LEU A 358 16.62 -1.98 -24.13
N ALA A 359 16.92 -0.98 -24.96
CA ALA A 359 15.99 -0.50 -25.98
C ALA A 359 15.67 -1.57 -27.03
N GLU A 360 16.66 -2.41 -27.38
CA GLU A 360 16.49 -3.55 -28.30
C GLU A 360 15.54 -4.63 -27.75
N LEU A 361 15.47 -4.85 -26.42
CA LEU A 361 14.48 -5.76 -25.83
C LEU A 361 13.05 -5.31 -26.16
N TYR A 362 12.80 -3.99 -26.09
CA TYR A 362 11.50 -3.42 -26.43
C TYR A 362 11.26 -3.36 -27.94
N ALA A 363 12.27 -3.01 -28.74
CA ALA A 363 12.13 -2.84 -30.18
C ALA A 363 11.93 -4.17 -30.94
N ASP A 364 12.46 -5.30 -30.47
CA ASP A 364 12.32 -6.59 -31.16
C ASP A 364 10.85 -7.08 -31.13
N PRO A 365 10.13 -7.15 -32.26
CA PRO A 365 8.72 -7.53 -32.28
C PRO A 365 8.48 -9.00 -31.92
N LYS A 366 9.52 -9.85 -31.97
CA LYS A 366 9.42 -11.27 -31.59
C LYS A 366 9.57 -11.49 -30.08
N ARG A 367 9.98 -10.45 -29.34
CA ARG A 367 10.27 -10.56 -27.92
C ARG A 367 9.09 -10.12 -27.08
N LYS A 368 8.59 -11.02 -26.23
CA LYS A 368 7.62 -10.66 -25.20
C LYS A 368 8.30 -9.96 -24.04
N VAL A 369 7.75 -8.84 -23.58
CA VAL A 369 8.37 -8.01 -22.53
C VAL A 369 7.41 -7.74 -21.38
N VAL A 370 7.86 -8.05 -20.17
CA VAL A 370 7.22 -7.62 -18.93
C VAL A 370 8.06 -6.52 -18.27
N SER A 371 7.45 -5.36 -18.09
CA SER A 371 8.05 -4.25 -17.34
C SER A 371 7.46 -4.22 -15.94
N PHE A 372 8.31 -4.28 -14.92
CA PHE A 372 7.92 -4.12 -13.53
C PHE A 372 8.46 -2.82 -12.97
N TRP A 373 7.62 -2.07 -12.27
CA TRP A 373 8.04 -0.94 -11.44
C TRP A 373 7.30 -0.94 -10.12
N THR A 374 7.83 -0.20 -9.14
CA THR A 374 7.25 -0.05 -7.80
C THR A 374 7.47 1.38 -7.32
N MET A 375 8.16 1.58 -6.18
CA MET A 375 8.32 2.93 -5.62
C MET A 375 9.41 3.75 -6.31
N GLY A 376 10.24 3.16 -7.18
CA GLY A 376 11.19 3.93 -8.00
C GLY A 376 10.47 4.93 -8.90
N PHE A 377 9.43 4.46 -9.60
CA PHE A 377 8.55 5.32 -10.40
C PHE A 377 7.50 6.03 -9.57
N ASN A 378 6.92 5.40 -8.54
CA ASN A 378 5.76 6.02 -7.89
C ASN A 378 6.17 7.07 -6.83
N GLN A 379 7.22 6.82 -6.04
CA GLN A 379 7.73 7.82 -5.09
C GLN A 379 8.76 8.69 -5.81
N HIS A 380 8.25 9.55 -6.69
CA HIS A 380 9.01 10.31 -7.66
C HIS A 380 8.26 11.62 -7.95
N THR A 381 8.91 12.79 -7.95
CA THR A 381 8.20 14.07 -8.20
C THR A 381 7.60 14.21 -9.60
N ARG A 382 7.92 13.30 -10.50
CA ARG A 382 7.29 13.10 -11.82
C ARG A 382 6.82 11.67 -12.03
N GLY A 383 6.34 11.04 -10.97
CA GLY A 383 5.99 9.62 -10.97
C GLY A 383 4.84 9.26 -11.90
N VAL A 384 3.87 10.16 -12.07
CA VAL A 384 2.80 9.98 -13.06
C VAL A 384 3.38 9.96 -14.47
N TRP A 385 4.36 10.83 -14.75
CA TRP A 385 5.03 10.85 -16.04
C TRP A 385 5.84 9.59 -16.28
N ALA A 386 6.61 9.12 -15.31
CA ALA A 386 7.34 7.84 -15.43
C ALA A 386 6.39 6.67 -15.76
N ASN A 387 5.22 6.62 -15.11
CA ASN A 387 4.18 5.64 -15.44
C ASN A 387 3.65 5.79 -16.88
N ASN A 388 3.31 7.01 -17.31
CA ASN A 388 2.85 7.24 -18.70
C ASN A 388 3.93 6.88 -19.73
N LEU A 389 5.20 7.23 -19.48
CA LEU A 389 6.31 6.99 -20.39
C LEU A 389 6.64 5.50 -20.55
N ILE A 390 6.52 4.67 -19.50
CA ILE A 390 6.66 3.22 -19.68
C ILE A 390 5.50 2.63 -20.48
N TYR A 391 4.28 3.14 -20.31
CA TYR A 391 3.17 2.74 -21.18
C TYR A 391 3.40 3.14 -22.64
N ASN A 392 3.99 4.32 -22.91
CA ASN A 392 4.33 4.72 -24.29
C ASN A 392 5.16 3.65 -24.99
N ILE A 393 6.18 3.11 -24.33
CA ILE A 393 7.08 2.08 -24.88
C ILE A 393 6.29 0.81 -25.27
N HIS A 394 5.39 0.36 -24.38
CA HIS A 394 4.54 -0.80 -24.66
C HIS A 394 3.48 -0.52 -25.74
N LEU A 395 2.91 0.69 -25.77
CA LEU A 395 1.90 1.09 -26.77
C LEU A 395 2.53 1.27 -28.17
N LEU A 396 3.71 1.87 -28.27
CA LEU A 396 4.45 2.03 -29.53
C LEU A 396 4.77 0.68 -30.19
N THR A 397 4.91 -0.38 -29.38
CA THR A 397 5.26 -1.73 -29.84
C THR A 397 4.07 -2.69 -29.86
N GLY A 398 2.90 -2.28 -29.34
CA GLY A 398 1.71 -3.14 -29.19
C GLY A 398 1.88 -4.28 -28.18
N LYS A 399 2.87 -4.20 -27.29
CA LYS A 399 3.23 -5.24 -26.31
C LYS A 399 2.42 -5.09 -25.03
N ILE A 400 1.10 -5.31 -25.10
CA ILE A 400 0.19 -5.07 -23.97
C ILE A 400 -1.02 -6.02 -24.00
N SER A 401 -1.60 -6.29 -22.84
CA SER A 401 -2.86 -7.03 -22.69
C SER A 401 -2.84 -8.45 -23.27
N GLU A 402 -1.69 -9.12 -23.27
CA GLU A 402 -1.58 -10.50 -23.73
C GLU A 402 -0.48 -11.26 -22.97
N PRO A 403 -0.52 -12.62 -22.95
CA PRO A 403 0.41 -13.42 -22.14
C PRO A 403 1.89 -13.11 -22.43
N GLY A 404 2.57 -12.52 -21.45
CA GLY A 404 4.00 -12.22 -21.47
C GLY A 404 4.37 -10.82 -21.97
N ASN A 405 3.39 -10.03 -22.42
CA ASN A 405 3.55 -8.65 -22.89
C ASN A 405 2.76 -7.70 -21.98
N SER A 406 3.42 -7.15 -20.96
CA SER A 406 2.72 -6.58 -19.81
C SER A 406 3.51 -5.45 -19.12
N PRO A 407 3.06 -4.18 -19.24
CA PRO A 407 3.52 -3.10 -18.37
C PRO A 407 2.83 -3.23 -17.01
N PHE A 408 3.50 -3.85 -16.05
CA PHE A 408 2.92 -4.27 -14.79
C PHE A 408 3.37 -3.41 -13.60
N SER A 409 2.49 -2.51 -13.17
CA SER A 409 2.66 -1.75 -11.91
C SER A 409 2.54 -2.68 -10.70
N LEU A 410 3.63 -2.86 -9.95
CA LEU A 410 3.60 -3.67 -8.73
C LEU A 410 3.05 -2.88 -7.55
N THR A 411 2.00 -3.42 -6.93
CA THR A 411 1.41 -2.85 -5.71
C THR A 411 2.17 -3.30 -4.45
N GLY A 412 2.47 -2.36 -3.56
CA GLY A 412 3.24 -2.63 -2.34
C GLY A 412 2.45 -3.28 -1.21
N GLN A 413 1.28 -2.73 -0.88
CA GLN A 413 0.42 -3.15 0.24
C GLN A 413 -0.53 -4.30 -0.14
N PRO A 414 -1.01 -5.09 0.84
CA PRO A 414 -1.77 -6.31 0.54
C PRO A 414 -3.15 -6.01 -0.06
N SER A 415 -3.69 -4.81 0.21
CA SER A 415 -4.97 -4.34 -0.34
C SER A 415 -4.95 -2.84 -0.64
N ALA A 416 -3.81 -2.32 -1.13
CA ALA A 416 -3.85 -0.99 -1.74
C ALA A 416 -4.74 -0.99 -2.99
N CYS A 417 -4.79 -2.10 -3.74
CA CYS A 417 -5.79 -2.33 -4.80
C CYS A 417 -7.19 -2.46 -4.20
N GLY A 418 -7.51 -3.65 -3.68
CA GLY A 418 -8.85 -4.05 -3.23
C GLY A 418 -9.53 -3.12 -2.24
N THR A 419 -8.75 -2.41 -1.42
CA THR A 419 -9.31 -1.47 -0.44
C THR A 419 -9.09 -0.03 -0.86
N ALA A 420 -7.85 0.46 -0.89
CA ALA A 420 -7.65 1.90 -1.03
C ALA A 420 -8.11 2.42 -2.41
N ARG A 421 -7.77 1.71 -3.49
CA ARG A 421 -8.04 2.11 -4.87
C ARG A 421 -9.44 1.72 -5.32
N GLU A 422 -9.79 0.44 -5.23
CA GLU A 422 -11.05 -0.07 -5.75
C GLU A 422 -12.26 0.48 -4.97
N VAL A 423 -12.16 0.62 -3.64
CA VAL A 423 -13.20 1.28 -2.82
C VAL A 423 -13.11 2.80 -2.90
N GLY A 424 -11.95 3.34 -3.25
CA GLY A 424 -11.74 4.78 -3.42
C GLY A 424 -11.65 5.54 -2.10
N THR A 425 -10.88 5.05 -1.12
CA THR A 425 -10.67 5.71 0.18
C THR A 425 -9.66 6.86 0.09
N PHE A 426 -9.78 7.68 -0.96
CA PHE A 426 -8.94 8.84 -1.22
C PHE A 426 -9.76 10.13 -1.21
N SER A 427 -9.07 11.25 -1.04
CA SER A 427 -9.74 12.53 -0.83
C SER A 427 -10.52 13.06 -2.03
N HIS A 428 -10.29 12.48 -3.22
CA HIS A 428 -10.89 12.84 -4.50
C HIS A 428 -11.79 11.74 -5.08
N ARG A 429 -11.89 10.58 -4.41
CA ARG A 429 -12.47 9.36 -4.98
C ARG A 429 -13.86 9.03 -4.44
N LEU A 430 -14.56 8.22 -5.23
CA LEU A 430 -15.67 7.34 -4.89
C LEU A 430 -15.29 5.91 -5.37
N PRO A 431 -16.06 4.86 -5.02
CA PRO A 431 -15.75 3.48 -5.45
C PRO A 431 -15.67 3.31 -6.97
N ALA A 432 -14.95 2.30 -7.47
CA ALA A 432 -14.85 1.91 -8.89
C ALA A 432 -14.45 3.07 -9.83
N ASP A 433 -13.31 3.71 -9.56
CA ASP A 433 -12.72 4.81 -10.35
C ASP A 433 -13.54 6.10 -10.44
N LEU A 434 -14.67 6.14 -9.76
CA LEU A 434 -15.48 7.32 -9.60
C LEU A 434 -14.74 8.40 -8.79
N VAL A 435 -15.13 9.65 -9.00
CA VAL A 435 -14.50 10.84 -8.43
C VAL A 435 -15.55 11.80 -7.92
N VAL A 436 -15.25 12.46 -6.81
CA VAL A 436 -16.17 13.38 -6.15
C VAL A 436 -16.46 14.63 -6.99
N THR A 437 -15.57 14.99 -7.91
CA THR A 437 -15.71 16.17 -8.77
C THR A 437 -16.72 15.99 -9.90
N ASN A 438 -17.10 14.75 -10.25
CA ASN A 438 -18.07 14.48 -11.30
C ASN A 438 -19.50 14.36 -10.70
N PRO A 439 -20.46 15.22 -11.08
CA PRO A 439 -21.80 15.20 -10.52
C PRO A 439 -22.55 13.89 -10.80
N LYS A 440 -22.32 13.23 -11.94
CA LYS A 440 -22.93 11.92 -12.25
C LYS A 440 -22.42 10.83 -11.32
N HIS A 441 -21.14 10.90 -10.96
CA HIS A 441 -20.52 9.95 -10.03
C HIS A 441 -21.07 10.12 -8.62
N ARG A 442 -21.24 11.36 -8.15
CA ARG A 442 -21.89 11.65 -6.87
C ARG A 442 -23.34 11.15 -6.85
N ALA A 443 -24.13 11.47 -7.88
CA ALA A 443 -25.52 11.03 -7.97
C ALA A 443 -25.64 9.49 -7.95
N HIS A 444 -24.77 8.78 -8.67
CA HIS A 444 -24.74 7.32 -8.65
C HIS A 444 -24.42 6.75 -7.25
N ALA A 445 -23.42 7.31 -6.56
CA ALA A 445 -23.08 6.90 -5.20
C ALA A 445 -24.22 7.22 -4.21
N GLU A 446 -24.85 8.38 -4.33
CA GLU A 446 -26.00 8.79 -3.52
C GLU A 446 -27.20 7.87 -3.75
N GLN A 447 -27.43 7.42 -4.99
CA GLN A 447 -28.47 6.45 -5.29
C GLN A 447 -28.22 5.11 -4.60
N ILE A 448 -27.02 4.52 -4.73
CA ILE A 448 -26.69 3.24 -4.09
C ILE A 448 -26.78 3.38 -2.57
N TRP A 449 -26.26 4.46 -1.99
CA TRP A 449 -26.28 4.71 -0.56
C TRP A 449 -27.61 5.25 -0.02
N LYS A 450 -28.64 5.40 -0.86
CA LYS A 450 -29.97 5.95 -0.50
C LYS A 450 -29.89 7.33 0.17
N LEU A 451 -29.02 8.19 -0.32
CA LEU A 451 -28.79 9.54 0.22
C LEU A 451 -29.63 10.58 -0.52
N PRO A 452 -29.97 11.72 0.11
CA PRO A 452 -30.48 12.87 -0.61
C PRO A 452 -29.42 13.45 -1.55
N GLU A 453 -29.87 14.00 -2.68
CA GLU A 453 -29.00 14.61 -3.68
C GLU A 453 -28.19 15.78 -3.07
N GLY A 454 -26.86 15.76 -3.27
CA GLY A 454 -25.94 16.77 -2.75
C GLY A 454 -25.39 16.48 -1.35
N THR A 455 -25.57 15.25 -0.86
CA THR A 455 -24.94 14.79 0.38
C THR A 455 -23.42 14.75 0.22
N ILE A 456 -22.92 14.16 -0.87
CA ILE A 456 -21.50 14.01 -1.13
C ILE A 456 -20.93 15.34 -1.62
N GLN A 457 -19.86 15.81 -0.98
CA GLN A 457 -19.20 17.06 -1.35
C GLN A 457 -18.47 16.96 -2.68
N GLU A 458 -18.54 18.00 -3.50
CA GLU A 458 -17.82 18.08 -4.78
C GLU A 458 -16.34 18.46 -4.62
N LYS A 459 -16.02 19.23 -3.58
CA LYS A 459 -14.67 19.71 -3.30
C LYS A 459 -13.78 18.55 -2.86
N VAL A 460 -12.63 18.41 -3.51
CA VAL A 460 -11.60 17.45 -3.12
C VAL A 460 -11.09 17.78 -1.71
N GLY A 461 -11.03 16.77 -0.84
CA GLY A 461 -10.51 16.93 0.52
C GLY A 461 -8.98 16.88 0.59
N PHE A 462 -8.46 16.93 1.80
CA PHE A 462 -7.01 16.95 2.04
C PHE A 462 -6.36 15.58 1.79
N HIS A 463 -5.40 15.53 0.87
CA HIS A 463 -4.55 14.34 0.65
C HIS A 463 -3.52 14.17 1.78
N ALA A 464 -2.86 13.01 1.88
CA ALA A 464 -1.98 12.64 3.00
C ALA A 464 -0.99 13.74 3.48
N VAL A 465 -0.23 14.34 2.56
CA VAL A 465 0.72 15.42 2.88
C VAL A 465 -0.02 16.69 3.32
N GLN A 466 -1.11 17.04 2.62
CA GLN A 466 -1.93 18.19 2.97
C GLN A 466 -2.59 18.02 4.35
N GLN A 467 -3.00 16.82 4.75
CA GLN A 467 -3.51 16.58 6.10
C GLN A 467 -2.49 16.96 7.18
N SER A 468 -1.20 16.62 6.99
CA SER A 468 -0.14 17.03 7.94
C SER A 468 0.01 18.55 7.99
N ARG A 469 -0.04 19.22 6.82
CA ARG A 469 0.00 20.68 6.71
C ARG A 469 -1.21 21.34 7.40
N MET A 470 -2.42 20.84 7.16
CA MET A 470 -3.66 21.36 7.74
C MET A 470 -3.77 21.10 9.25
N LEU A 471 -3.18 20.01 9.76
CA LEU A 471 -3.02 19.78 11.20
C LEU A 471 -2.10 20.84 11.80
N LYS A 472 -0.92 21.07 11.20
CA LYS A 472 0.00 22.13 11.65
C LYS A 472 -0.67 23.50 11.66
N ASP A 473 -1.41 23.81 10.60
CA ASP A 473 -2.06 25.10 10.40
C ASP A 473 -3.37 25.26 11.23
N GLY A 474 -3.77 24.24 12.00
CA GLY A 474 -4.96 24.29 12.86
C GLY A 474 -6.30 24.28 12.09
N VAL A 475 -6.27 23.92 10.81
CA VAL A 475 -7.46 23.78 9.94
C VAL A 475 -8.13 22.42 10.18
N LEU A 476 -7.33 21.36 10.27
CA LEU A 476 -7.78 20.00 10.58
C LEU A 476 -7.58 19.76 12.08
N ASN A 477 -8.66 19.57 12.84
CA ASN A 477 -8.62 19.54 14.31
C ASN A 477 -9.03 18.21 14.93
N VAL A 478 -9.76 17.35 14.23
CA VAL A 478 -9.99 15.98 14.71
C VAL A 478 -9.51 15.00 13.66
N TYR A 479 -8.58 14.14 14.05
CA TYR A 479 -7.86 13.30 13.12
C TYR A 479 -7.77 11.87 13.61
N TRP A 480 -8.42 10.96 12.87
CA TRP A 480 -8.43 9.54 13.19
C TRP A 480 -7.58 8.75 12.20
N THR A 481 -6.44 8.23 12.63
CA THR A 481 -5.61 7.33 11.83
C THR A 481 -5.84 5.88 12.23
N MET A 482 -5.92 4.99 11.24
CA MET A 482 -6.23 3.57 11.46
C MET A 482 -5.34 2.68 10.60
N ALA A 483 -4.86 1.56 11.18
CA ALA A 483 -4.01 0.58 10.52
C ALA A 483 -2.79 1.20 9.80
N SER A 484 -2.23 2.28 10.37
CA SER A 484 -1.18 3.10 9.78
C SER A 484 -0.33 3.77 10.87
N ASN A 485 0.99 3.85 10.64
CA ASN A 485 1.95 4.47 11.55
C ASN A 485 2.57 5.70 10.86
N ASN A 486 1.73 6.70 10.55
CA ASN A 486 2.09 7.84 9.69
C ASN A 486 3.08 8.83 10.34
N MET A 487 3.21 8.83 11.66
CA MET A 487 4.25 9.62 12.34
C MET A 487 5.65 9.07 12.03
N HIS A 488 5.76 7.76 11.81
CA HIS A 488 7.00 7.14 11.35
C HIS A 488 7.09 7.13 9.81
N ALA A 489 5.98 6.82 9.11
CA ALA A 489 6.00 6.61 7.66
C ALA A 489 5.82 7.88 6.81
N GLY A 490 5.20 8.94 7.34
CA GLY A 490 4.98 10.20 6.64
C GLY A 490 6.27 11.03 6.54
N PRO A 491 6.40 11.91 5.53
CA PRO A 491 7.61 12.65 5.27
C PRO A 491 7.70 13.91 6.13
N ASN A 492 8.89 14.51 6.20
CA ASN A 492 9.15 15.79 6.85
C ASN A 492 8.55 15.89 8.28
N ILE A 493 8.81 14.85 9.09
CA ILE A 493 8.20 14.66 10.41
C ILE A 493 8.35 15.93 11.28
N MET A 494 9.54 16.53 11.27
CA MET A 494 9.90 17.59 12.21
C MET A 494 9.25 18.94 11.88
N GLN A 495 8.92 19.19 10.61
CA GLN A 495 8.36 20.48 10.21
C GLN A 495 6.85 20.46 10.08
N GLU A 496 6.24 19.32 9.72
CA GLU A 496 4.80 19.24 9.42
C GLU A 496 4.06 18.27 10.34
N THR A 497 4.39 16.98 10.29
CA THR A 497 3.59 15.94 10.94
C THR A 497 3.60 16.03 12.47
N LEU A 498 4.78 16.08 13.11
CA LEU A 498 4.88 16.13 14.57
C LEU A 498 4.30 17.44 15.16
N PRO A 499 4.67 18.65 14.65
CA PRO A 499 4.04 19.88 15.10
C PRO A 499 2.52 19.88 14.91
N GLY A 500 2.01 19.35 13.80
CA GLY A 500 0.58 19.25 13.56
C GLY A 500 -0.15 18.30 14.51
N TRP A 501 0.41 17.13 14.79
CA TRP A 501 -0.22 16.18 15.72
C TRP A 501 -0.19 16.68 17.16
N ARG A 502 0.84 17.45 17.52
CA ARG A 502 1.02 18.02 18.87
C ARG A 502 0.47 19.42 19.02
N ASN A 503 -0.10 20.02 17.98
CA ASN A 503 -0.85 21.27 18.08
C ASN A 503 -1.97 21.10 19.13
N PRO A 504 -2.05 21.98 20.14
CA PRO A 504 -3.03 21.89 21.23
C PRO A 504 -4.49 21.97 20.76
N ASP A 505 -4.75 22.57 19.60
CA ASP A 505 -6.10 22.69 19.01
C ASP A 505 -6.59 21.39 18.36
N ASN A 506 -5.69 20.40 18.20
CA ASN A 506 -5.99 19.16 17.51
C ASN A 506 -6.21 18.02 18.49
N PHE A 507 -7.10 17.09 18.15
CA PHE A 507 -7.34 15.83 18.83
C PHE A 507 -7.03 14.67 17.87
N VAL A 508 -5.99 13.91 18.18
CA VAL A 508 -5.46 12.83 17.34
C VAL A 508 -5.78 11.47 17.95
N ILE A 509 -6.42 10.62 17.16
CA ILE A 509 -6.86 9.28 17.53
C ILE A 509 -6.08 8.27 16.67
N VAL A 510 -5.49 7.27 17.30
CA VAL A 510 -4.76 6.18 16.63
C VAL A 510 -5.39 4.84 16.97
N SER A 511 -5.90 4.15 15.96
CA SER A 511 -6.27 2.73 16.06
C SER A 511 -5.09 1.87 15.59
N ASP A 512 -4.47 1.15 16.53
CA ASP A 512 -3.30 0.30 16.26
C ASP A 512 -3.36 -0.97 17.12
N VAL A 513 -2.58 -1.96 16.72
CA VAL A 513 -2.44 -3.24 17.43
C VAL A 513 -1.29 -3.22 18.42
N TYR A 514 -0.32 -2.32 18.21
CA TYR A 514 0.86 -2.16 19.05
C TYR A 514 1.13 -0.69 19.39
N PRO A 515 1.88 -0.41 20.48
CA PRO A 515 2.47 0.89 20.71
C PRO A 515 3.42 1.25 19.57
N THR A 516 3.04 2.26 18.80
CA THR A 516 3.82 2.82 17.68
C THR A 516 4.21 4.27 17.96
N VAL A 517 5.13 4.82 17.17
CA VAL A 517 5.49 6.25 17.22
C VAL A 517 4.26 7.12 16.97
N SER A 518 3.35 6.69 16.07
CA SER A 518 2.05 7.32 15.91
C SER A 518 1.21 7.28 17.18
N ALA A 519 1.04 6.10 17.78
CA ALA A 519 0.27 5.97 19.03
C ALA A 519 0.86 6.85 20.15
N GLN A 520 2.18 6.90 20.27
CA GLN A 520 2.87 7.76 21.25
C GLN A 520 2.63 9.25 20.99
N ALA A 521 2.52 9.69 19.73
CA ALA A 521 2.25 11.09 19.41
C ALA A 521 0.76 11.49 19.50
N ALA A 522 -0.14 10.51 19.61
CA ALA A 522 -1.58 10.71 19.66
C ALA A 522 -2.07 11.22 21.02
N ASP A 523 -3.38 11.44 21.10
CA ASP A 523 -4.09 11.82 22.32
C ASP A 523 -4.98 10.69 22.84
N LEU A 524 -5.53 9.89 21.93
CA LEU A 524 -6.30 8.68 22.20
C LEU A 524 -5.76 7.52 21.37
N ILE A 525 -5.51 6.38 22.01
CA ILE A 525 -5.12 5.13 21.38
C ILE A 525 -6.27 4.14 21.54
N LEU A 526 -6.67 3.49 20.45
CA LEU A 526 -7.71 2.45 20.43
C LEU A 526 -7.06 1.09 20.14
N PRO A 527 -7.27 0.06 20.98
CA PRO A 527 -6.70 -1.26 20.79
C PRO A 527 -7.42 -2.00 19.66
N THR A 528 -6.68 -2.45 18.65
CA THR A 528 -7.27 -2.96 17.41
C THR A 528 -7.05 -4.46 17.19
N ALA A 529 -8.08 -5.14 16.66
CA ALA A 529 -7.99 -6.51 16.17
C ALA A 529 -7.34 -6.57 14.77
N MET A 530 -6.39 -7.50 14.56
CA MET A 530 -5.63 -7.63 13.31
C MET A 530 -5.78 -8.96 12.60
N TRP A 531 -5.66 -8.91 11.26
CA TRP A 531 -5.55 -10.10 10.41
C TRP A 531 -6.65 -11.12 10.71
N VAL A 532 -6.31 -12.36 11.08
CA VAL A 532 -7.27 -13.45 11.34
C VAL A 532 -7.98 -13.34 12.70
N GLU A 533 -7.76 -12.26 13.47
CA GLU A 533 -8.61 -11.90 14.61
C GLU A 533 -9.97 -11.35 14.18
N LYS A 534 -10.18 -11.13 12.88
CA LYS A 534 -11.42 -10.65 12.26
C LYS A 534 -11.61 -11.31 10.89
N GLU A 535 -12.84 -11.33 10.39
CA GLU A 535 -13.09 -11.68 8.99
C GLU A 535 -12.51 -10.60 8.08
N GLY A 536 -11.96 -10.96 6.93
CA GLY A 536 -11.43 -9.96 6.02
C GLY A 536 -11.33 -10.35 4.56
N ALA A 537 -11.05 -9.32 3.75
CA ALA A 537 -10.83 -9.41 2.31
C ALA A 537 -9.70 -8.48 1.90
N PHE A 538 -8.78 -8.94 1.05
CA PHE A 538 -7.71 -8.15 0.45
C PHE A 538 -7.65 -8.38 -1.07
N GLY A 539 -7.41 -7.31 -1.84
CA GLY A 539 -7.15 -7.35 -3.29
C GLY A 539 -5.68 -7.08 -3.62
N ASN A 540 -4.99 -8.04 -4.25
CA ASN A 540 -3.55 -7.97 -4.53
C ASN A 540 -3.21 -7.18 -5.82
N ALA A 541 -1.94 -7.17 -6.23
CA ALA A 541 -1.50 -6.39 -7.40
C ALA A 541 -2.01 -6.90 -8.77
N GLU A 542 -2.55 -8.13 -8.86
CA GLU A 542 -3.12 -8.69 -10.10
C GLU A 542 -4.65 -8.74 -10.09
N ARG A 543 -5.31 -7.85 -9.33
CA ARG A 543 -6.78 -7.76 -9.19
C ARG A 543 -7.42 -8.92 -8.44
N ARG A 544 -6.63 -9.77 -7.77
CA ARG A 544 -7.13 -10.96 -7.08
C ARG A 544 -7.63 -10.61 -5.68
N THR A 545 -8.94 -10.69 -5.49
CA THR A 545 -9.59 -10.53 -4.19
C THR A 545 -9.60 -11.86 -3.45
N GLN A 546 -9.09 -11.90 -2.22
CA GLN A 546 -8.97 -13.09 -1.36
C GLN A 546 -9.60 -12.84 0.00
N PHE A 547 -10.48 -13.75 0.44
CA PHE A 547 -11.12 -13.68 1.77
C PHE A 547 -10.49 -14.63 2.79
N TRP A 548 -10.69 -14.29 4.06
CA TRP A 548 -10.43 -15.16 5.20
C TRP A 548 -11.54 -15.00 6.26
N HIS A 549 -11.86 -16.08 6.96
CA HIS A 549 -12.73 -16.05 8.15
C HIS A 549 -11.98 -15.56 9.39
N GLN A 550 -12.72 -15.12 10.41
CA GLN A 550 -12.14 -14.92 11.74
C GLN A 550 -11.77 -16.28 12.35
N LEU A 551 -10.48 -16.48 12.66
CA LEU A 551 -9.94 -17.76 13.14
C LEU A 551 -9.61 -17.76 14.64
N VAL A 552 -9.34 -16.57 15.20
CA VAL A 552 -9.05 -16.37 16.63
C VAL A 552 -9.73 -15.10 17.13
N SER A 553 -9.87 -14.97 18.44
CA SER A 553 -10.34 -13.74 19.08
C SER A 553 -9.17 -12.84 19.46
N ALA A 554 -9.34 -11.52 19.32
CA ALA A 554 -8.36 -10.52 19.71
C ALA A 554 -8.13 -10.50 21.25
N PRO A 555 -6.96 -10.03 21.73
CA PRO A 555 -6.66 -9.98 23.16
C PRO A 555 -7.37 -8.81 23.87
N GLY A 556 -7.80 -9.05 25.11
CA GLY A 556 -8.44 -8.02 25.96
C GLY A 556 -9.67 -7.42 25.30
N ASP A 557 -9.74 -6.09 25.31
CA ASP A 557 -10.82 -5.31 24.71
C ASP A 557 -10.48 -4.84 23.29
N ALA A 558 -9.49 -5.43 22.61
CA ALA A 558 -9.18 -5.07 21.24
C ALA A 558 -10.37 -5.33 20.30
N LYS A 559 -10.72 -4.33 19.47
CA LYS A 559 -11.84 -4.40 18.51
C LYS A 559 -11.36 -4.07 17.10
N SER A 560 -11.94 -4.70 16.08
CA SER A 560 -11.56 -4.41 14.70
C SER A 560 -11.81 -2.96 14.32
N ASP A 561 -11.08 -2.48 13.32
CA ASP A 561 -11.33 -1.16 12.73
C ASP A 561 -12.79 -1.05 12.24
N LEU A 562 -13.34 -2.13 11.67
CA LEU A 562 -14.74 -2.20 11.24
C LEU A 562 -15.70 -1.94 12.39
N TRP A 563 -15.52 -2.64 13.52
CA TRP A 563 -16.36 -2.46 14.70
C TRP A 563 -16.28 -1.02 15.20
N GLN A 564 -15.07 -0.45 15.26
CA GLN A 564 -14.86 0.92 15.76
C GLN A 564 -15.62 1.94 14.91
N LEU A 565 -15.55 1.83 13.57
CA LEU A 565 -16.23 2.73 12.64
C LEU A 565 -17.75 2.65 12.75
N VAL A 566 -18.29 1.42 12.80
CA VAL A 566 -19.73 1.18 12.82
C VAL A 566 -20.32 1.51 14.20
N GLU A 567 -19.63 1.18 15.30
CA GLU A 567 -20.06 1.54 16.65
C GLU A 567 -20.04 3.07 16.85
N PHE A 568 -18.98 3.75 16.42
CA PHE A 568 -18.87 5.20 16.56
C PHE A 568 -19.98 5.95 15.79
N SER A 569 -20.45 5.40 14.67
CA SER A 569 -21.54 6.00 13.89
C SER A 569 -22.87 6.10 14.65
N LYS A 570 -23.08 5.30 15.71
CA LYS A 570 -24.29 5.39 16.55
C LYS A 570 -24.36 6.69 17.36
N ARG A 571 -23.21 7.37 17.55
CA ARG A 571 -23.07 8.59 18.38
C ARG A 571 -23.59 9.88 17.72
N PHE A 572 -23.94 9.82 16.43
CA PHE A 572 -24.32 10.99 15.64
C PHE A 572 -25.70 10.80 15.06
N LYS A 573 -26.62 11.70 15.39
CA LYS A 573 -27.88 11.84 14.66
C LYS A 573 -27.64 12.59 13.36
N ILE A 574 -28.38 12.23 12.32
CA ILE A 574 -28.33 12.92 11.03
C ILE A 574 -28.55 14.42 11.20
N ASP A 575 -29.50 14.81 12.07
CA ASP A 575 -29.84 16.20 12.38
C ASP A 575 -28.66 17.02 12.94
N GLU A 576 -27.63 16.36 13.48
CA GLU A 576 -26.42 17.00 14.03
C GLU A 576 -25.33 17.23 12.98
N VAL A 577 -25.34 16.47 11.88
CA VAL A 577 -24.24 16.41 10.91
C VAL A 577 -24.65 16.78 9.48
N TRP A 578 -25.95 16.76 9.17
CA TRP A 578 -26.50 17.18 7.89
C TRP A 578 -27.24 18.52 8.01
N PRO A 579 -27.04 19.43 7.05
CA PRO A 579 -27.83 20.66 6.97
C PRO A 579 -29.34 20.38 6.84
N ALA A 580 -30.15 21.31 7.36
CA ALA A 580 -31.60 21.18 7.40
C ALA A 580 -32.24 21.07 6.00
N ASP A 581 -31.70 21.75 5.00
CA ASP A 581 -32.14 21.70 3.60
C ASP A 581 -31.88 20.32 2.98
N LEU A 582 -30.75 19.68 3.31
CA LEU A 582 -30.45 18.32 2.89
C LEU A 582 -31.41 17.31 3.52
N LEU A 583 -31.65 17.45 4.83
CA LEU A 583 -32.58 16.59 5.58
C LEU A 583 -34.03 16.75 5.11
N ALA A 584 -34.44 17.95 4.68
CA ALA A 584 -35.78 18.19 4.14
C ALA A 584 -36.08 17.39 2.87
N LYS A 585 -35.06 16.96 2.12
CA LYS A 585 -35.22 16.07 0.94
C LYS A 585 -35.50 14.61 1.32
N ARG A 586 -35.21 14.22 2.57
CA ARG A 586 -35.38 12.87 3.13
C ARG A 586 -35.89 12.96 4.58
N PRO A 587 -37.10 13.46 4.83
CA PRO A 587 -37.63 13.67 6.19
C PRO A 587 -37.70 12.37 7.01
N GLU A 588 -37.76 11.21 6.36
CA GLU A 588 -37.69 9.89 6.99
C GLU A 588 -36.37 9.57 7.70
N TYR A 589 -35.33 10.40 7.53
CA TYR A 589 -34.05 10.29 8.24
C TYR A 589 -33.95 11.15 9.50
N LYS A 590 -34.95 12.00 9.77
CA LYS A 590 -34.96 12.84 10.95
C LYS A 590 -34.91 12.00 12.22
N GLY A 591 -34.00 12.34 13.14
CA GLY A 591 -33.80 11.65 14.40
C GLY A 591 -33.09 10.29 14.32
N LYS A 592 -32.78 9.79 13.12
CA LYS A 592 -31.98 8.58 12.92
C LYS A 592 -30.49 8.85 13.14
N THR A 593 -29.74 7.80 13.48
CA THR A 593 -28.28 7.88 13.61
C THR A 593 -27.57 7.66 12.27
N LEU A 594 -26.28 8.00 12.18
CA LEU A 594 -25.45 7.59 11.04
C LEU A 594 -25.41 6.06 10.92
N PHE A 595 -25.46 5.32 12.02
CA PHE A 595 -25.56 3.86 11.99
C PHE A 595 -26.81 3.39 11.22
N ASP A 596 -27.96 3.98 11.53
CA ASP A 596 -29.23 3.62 10.90
C ASP A 596 -29.22 3.93 9.39
N VAL A 597 -28.68 5.08 8.99
CA VAL A 597 -28.67 5.51 7.58
C VAL A 597 -27.59 4.81 6.76
N LEU A 598 -26.42 4.55 7.33
CA LEU A 598 -25.28 4.02 6.58
C LEU A 598 -25.18 2.48 6.62
N TYR A 599 -25.57 1.85 7.72
CA TYR A 599 -25.31 0.43 7.97
C TYR A 599 -26.55 -0.41 8.26
N ARG A 600 -27.67 0.22 8.68
CA ARG A 600 -28.98 -0.44 8.86
C ARG A 600 -30.02 0.06 7.87
N ASN A 601 -29.63 0.09 6.60
CA ASN A 601 -30.33 0.79 5.51
C ASN A 601 -31.17 -0.13 4.60
N GLY A 602 -31.40 -1.37 5.01
CA GLY A 602 -32.08 -2.42 4.25
C GLY A 602 -31.25 -3.00 3.11
N GLN A 603 -29.99 -2.61 2.95
CA GLN A 603 -29.03 -3.23 2.03
C GLN A 603 -27.87 -3.87 2.81
N VAL A 604 -27.23 -3.11 3.70
CA VAL A 604 -26.09 -3.60 4.47
C VAL A 604 -26.51 -4.61 5.56
N ASP A 605 -27.71 -4.47 6.10
CA ASP A 605 -28.25 -5.34 7.15
C ASP A 605 -29.19 -6.44 6.63
N GLN A 606 -29.29 -6.62 5.31
CA GLN A 606 -30.23 -7.57 4.71
C GLN A 606 -29.86 -9.05 4.96
N PHE A 607 -28.59 -9.33 5.25
CA PHE A 607 -28.10 -10.70 5.42
C PHE A 607 -28.11 -11.09 6.91
N PRO A 608 -28.89 -12.12 7.32
CA PRO A 608 -28.95 -12.53 8.72
C PRO A 608 -27.67 -13.25 9.15
N VAL A 609 -27.38 -13.24 10.46
CA VAL A 609 -26.22 -13.92 11.07
C VAL A 609 -26.18 -15.42 10.74
N GLY A 610 -27.34 -16.05 10.51
CA GLY A 610 -27.43 -17.47 10.15
C GLY A 610 -26.83 -17.83 8.78
N GLN A 611 -26.44 -16.86 7.95
CA GLN A 611 -25.71 -17.12 6.69
C GLN A 611 -24.19 -17.24 6.87
N ILE A 612 -23.66 -16.98 8.06
CA ILE A 612 -22.25 -17.20 8.34
C ILE A 612 -21.98 -18.70 8.33
N GLU A 613 -20.89 -19.11 7.70
CA GLU A 613 -20.49 -20.51 7.63
C GLU A 613 -20.30 -21.12 9.03
N ALA A 614 -20.85 -22.32 9.22
CA ALA A 614 -20.83 -22.99 10.52
C ALA A 614 -19.40 -23.27 10.99
N GLY A 615 -19.13 -22.99 12.27
CA GLY A 615 -17.82 -23.21 12.88
C GLY A 615 -16.93 -21.96 12.94
N TYR A 616 -17.27 -20.89 12.20
CA TYR A 616 -16.52 -19.64 12.24
C TYR A 616 -17.12 -18.62 13.21
N LYS A 617 -16.24 -17.85 13.84
CA LYS A 617 -16.61 -16.67 14.62
C LYS A 617 -16.85 -15.48 13.68
N ASN A 618 -17.64 -14.52 14.15
CA ASN A 618 -17.71 -13.20 13.55
C ASN A 618 -18.19 -12.21 14.64
N ASP A 619 -17.24 -11.52 15.26
CA ASP A 619 -17.50 -10.67 16.41
C ASP A 619 -18.38 -9.46 16.07
N GLU A 620 -18.23 -8.88 14.87
CA GLU A 620 -19.04 -7.74 14.43
C GLU A 620 -20.47 -8.16 14.11
N ALA A 621 -20.66 -9.28 13.42
CA ALA A 621 -22.00 -9.78 13.14
C ALA A 621 -22.76 -10.11 14.43
N LYS A 622 -22.05 -10.66 15.43
CA LYS A 622 -22.60 -10.84 16.79
C LYS A 622 -22.94 -9.52 17.47
N ALA A 623 -22.09 -8.50 17.33
CA ALA A 623 -22.29 -7.19 17.96
C ALA A 623 -23.46 -6.40 17.35
N PHE A 624 -23.70 -6.52 16.05
CA PHE A 624 -24.71 -5.72 15.33
C PHE A 624 -25.98 -6.49 14.95
N GLY A 625 -25.97 -7.82 15.02
CA GLY A 625 -27.15 -8.67 14.81
C GLY A 625 -27.44 -9.04 13.35
N PHE A 626 -26.51 -8.81 12.43
CA PHE A 626 -26.61 -9.16 11.01
C PHE A 626 -25.21 -9.37 10.41
N TYR A 627 -25.11 -10.02 9.25
CA TYR A 627 -23.84 -10.30 8.58
C TYR A 627 -23.29 -9.05 7.87
N LEU A 628 -22.72 -8.15 8.67
CA LEU A 628 -22.24 -6.83 8.26
C LEU A 628 -21.25 -6.87 7.09
N GLN A 629 -20.26 -7.77 7.12
CA GLN A 629 -19.22 -7.86 6.08
C GLN A 629 -19.82 -8.20 4.71
N LYS A 630 -20.75 -9.16 4.66
CA LYS A 630 -21.45 -9.56 3.44
C LYS A 630 -22.30 -8.42 2.88
N GLY A 631 -23.05 -7.74 3.74
CA GLY A 631 -23.87 -6.60 3.33
C GLY A 631 -23.07 -5.42 2.80
N LEU A 632 -21.97 -5.05 3.48
CA LEU A 632 -21.07 -4.01 3.01
C LEU A 632 -20.43 -4.38 1.67
N PHE A 633 -19.98 -5.63 1.51
CA PHE A 633 -19.36 -6.08 0.27
C PHE A 633 -20.35 -6.10 -0.89
N GLU A 634 -21.56 -6.60 -0.71
CA GLU A 634 -22.57 -6.67 -1.78
C GLU A 634 -23.14 -5.28 -2.14
N GLU A 635 -23.25 -4.35 -1.19
CA GLU A 635 -23.57 -2.95 -1.49
C GLU A 635 -22.42 -2.27 -2.25
N TYR A 636 -21.17 -2.52 -1.86
CA TYR A 636 -19.99 -2.02 -2.56
C TYR A 636 -19.86 -2.58 -3.99
N ALA A 637 -20.07 -3.89 -4.18
CA ALA A 637 -19.88 -4.55 -5.46
C ALA A 637 -20.84 -4.02 -6.56
N GLN A 638 -21.99 -3.43 -6.19
CA GLN A 638 -22.91 -2.77 -7.12
C GLN A 638 -22.26 -1.64 -7.92
N PHE A 639 -21.24 -0.97 -7.38
CA PHE A 639 -20.54 0.09 -8.10
C PHE A 639 -19.74 -0.42 -9.30
N GLY A 640 -19.20 -1.64 -9.21
CA GLY A 640 -18.30 -2.20 -10.22
C GLY A 640 -18.93 -3.20 -11.17
N ARG A 641 -19.98 -3.91 -10.74
CA ARG A 641 -20.69 -4.91 -11.54
C ARG A 641 -21.40 -4.26 -12.73
N GLY A 642 -21.13 -4.72 -13.94
CA GLY A 642 -21.62 -4.11 -15.18
C GLY A 642 -20.77 -2.93 -15.67
N HIS A 643 -19.72 -2.55 -14.93
CA HIS A 643 -18.92 -1.36 -15.19
C HIS A 643 -17.40 -1.65 -15.29
N GLY A 644 -17.03 -2.90 -15.57
CA GLY A 644 -15.63 -3.29 -15.79
C GLY A 644 -14.83 -3.57 -14.51
N HIS A 645 -15.47 -3.49 -13.33
CA HIS A 645 -14.89 -3.77 -12.01
C HIS A 645 -15.68 -4.85 -11.26
N ASP A 646 -16.15 -5.85 -12.00
CA ASP A 646 -17.07 -6.87 -11.51
C ASP A 646 -16.42 -7.75 -10.44
N LEU A 647 -16.88 -7.61 -9.20
CA LEU A 647 -16.57 -8.56 -8.14
C LEU A 647 -17.57 -9.72 -8.20
N ALA A 648 -17.06 -10.94 -8.01
CA ALA A 648 -17.88 -12.13 -7.82
C ALA A 648 -18.86 -11.97 -6.63
N ALA A 649 -19.82 -12.89 -6.52
CA ALA A 649 -20.64 -13.00 -5.31
C ALA A 649 -19.76 -13.28 -4.09
N PHE A 650 -20.06 -12.62 -2.96
CA PHE A 650 -19.33 -12.69 -1.70
C PHE A 650 -18.89 -14.11 -1.31
N ASP A 651 -19.85 -15.05 -1.29
CA ASP A 651 -19.63 -16.41 -0.78
C ASP A 651 -18.57 -17.19 -1.58
N ARG A 652 -18.38 -16.87 -2.87
CA ARG A 652 -17.37 -17.54 -3.70
C ARG A 652 -15.97 -17.30 -3.17
N TYR A 653 -15.68 -16.09 -2.70
CA TYR A 653 -14.35 -15.76 -2.19
C TYR A 653 -14.02 -16.49 -0.89
N HIS A 654 -15.00 -16.95 -0.12
CA HIS A 654 -14.77 -17.84 1.03
C HIS A 654 -14.41 -19.26 0.60
N SER A 655 -14.95 -19.75 -0.52
CA SER A 655 -14.60 -21.09 -1.03
C SER A 655 -13.30 -21.12 -1.87
N GLU A 656 -12.94 -20.01 -2.51
CA GLU A 656 -11.86 -19.96 -3.51
C GLU A 656 -10.58 -19.30 -2.96
N ARG A 657 -9.43 -19.56 -3.62
CA ARG A 657 -8.13 -18.89 -3.32
C ARG A 657 -8.03 -17.54 -4.04
N GLY A 658 -9.16 -16.84 -4.04
CA GLY A 658 -9.39 -15.56 -4.68
C GLY A 658 -9.56 -15.60 -6.20
N LEU A 659 -10.26 -14.60 -6.71
CA LEU A 659 -10.59 -14.41 -8.13
C LEU A 659 -10.14 -13.03 -8.60
N ARG A 660 -9.72 -12.94 -9.86
CA ARG A 660 -9.26 -11.71 -10.52
C ARG A 660 -10.43 -10.99 -11.21
N TRP A 661 -10.70 -9.75 -10.83
CA TRP A 661 -11.75 -8.96 -11.47
C TRP A 661 -11.31 -8.44 -12.86
N PRO A 662 -12.26 -8.16 -13.78
CA PRO A 662 -13.70 -8.40 -13.66
C PRO A 662 -14.04 -9.90 -13.70
N VAL A 663 -14.95 -10.31 -12.80
CA VAL A 663 -15.52 -11.66 -12.73
C VAL A 663 -16.92 -11.63 -13.34
N VAL A 664 -17.04 -12.05 -14.60
CA VAL A 664 -18.29 -12.02 -15.38
C VAL A 664 -18.73 -13.44 -15.68
N ASP A 665 -20.02 -13.75 -15.53
CA ASP A 665 -20.59 -15.09 -15.70
C ASP A 665 -19.82 -16.19 -14.96
N GLY A 666 -19.33 -15.84 -13.77
CA GLY A 666 -18.56 -16.71 -12.90
C GLY A 666 -17.07 -16.86 -13.26
N LYS A 667 -16.59 -16.27 -14.35
CA LYS A 667 -15.20 -16.41 -14.83
C LYS A 667 -14.38 -15.16 -14.52
N GLU A 668 -13.21 -15.35 -13.92
CA GLU A 668 -12.24 -14.26 -13.72
C GLU A 668 -11.54 -13.83 -15.01
N THR A 669 -11.02 -12.60 -15.02
CA THR A 669 -10.32 -12.01 -16.17
C THR A 669 -8.82 -11.87 -15.91
N ARG A 670 -8.01 -12.56 -16.72
CA ARG A 670 -6.54 -12.51 -16.64
C ARG A 670 -5.93 -11.33 -17.38
N TRP A 671 -6.37 -11.09 -18.61
CA TRP A 671 -5.90 -9.99 -19.46
C TRP A 671 -7.06 -9.07 -19.83
N ARG A 672 -7.03 -7.83 -19.34
CA ARG A 672 -8.02 -6.79 -19.66
C ARG A 672 -7.70 -6.13 -21.00
N TYR A 673 -8.73 -5.54 -21.61
CA TYR A 673 -8.69 -4.81 -22.88
C TYR A 673 -8.41 -5.65 -24.13
N ARG A 674 -8.31 -6.98 -24.03
CA ARG A 674 -8.01 -7.87 -25.15
C ARG A 674 -9.18 -8.78 -25.49
N GLU A 675 -9.55 -8.79 -26.77
CA GLU A 675 -10.57 -9.69 -27.31
C GLU A 675 -10.23 -11.15 -26.97
N GLY A 676 -11.25 -11.91 -26.57
CA GLY A 676 -11.12 -13.32 -26.19
C GLY A 676 -10.66 -13.55 -24.75
N TYR A 677 -10.09 -12.54 -24.08
CA TYR A 677 -9.73 -12.62 -22.66
C TYR A 677 -10.62 -11.76 -21.77
N ASP A 678 -11.02 -10.59 -22.27
CA ASP A 678 -11.83 -9.63 -21.54
C ASP A 678 -13.27 -9.61 -22.10
N PRO A 679 -14.28 -9.90 -21.27
CA PRO A 679 -15.69 -9.91 -21.71
C PRO A 679 -16.22 -8.53 -22.12
N TYR A 680 -15.55 -7.43 -21.78
CA TYR A 680 -15.95 -6.07 -22.15
C TYR A 680 -15.46 -5.65 -23.55
N VAL A 681 -14.65 -6.48 -24.22
CA VAL A 681 -14.10 -6.16 -25.54
C VAL A 681 -14.96 -6.75 -26.64
N GLU A 682 -15.40 -5.89 -27.56
CA GLU A 682 -16.23 -6.28 -28.70
C GLU A 682 -15.47 -7.19 -29.68
N THR A 683 -16.15 -8.22 -30.17
CA THR A 683 -15.63 -9.13 -31.20
C THR A 683 -15.18 -8.38 -32.45
N GLY A 684 -14.01 -8.74 -32.98
CA GLY A 684 -13.36 -8.12 -34.15
C GLY A 684 -12.50 -6.89 -33.84
N SER A 685 -12.53 -6.38 -32.60
CA SER A 685 -11.80 -5.16 -32.24
C SER A 685 -10.35 -5.42 -31.83
N LYS A 686 -9.95 -6.66 -31.54
CA LYS A 686 -8.65 -7.08 -30.99
C LYS A 686 -8.32 -6.47 -29.63
N VAL A 687 -8.24 -5.15 -29.51
CA VAL A 687 -7.95 -4.40 -28.29
C VAL A 687 -8.89 -3.21 -28.16
N GLN A 688 -9.50 -3.02 -26.99
CA GLN A 688 -10.31 -1.85 -26.66
C GLN A 688 -9.98 -1.33 -25.27
N PHE A 689 -9.48 -0.10 -25.19
CA PHE A 689 -9.23 0.60 -23.93
C PHE A 689 -10.49 1.35 -23.49
N TYR A 690 -11.52 0.59 -23.12
CA TYR A 690 -12.88 1.07 -22.87
C TYR A 690 -13.04 1.99 -21.65
N GLY A 691 -11.95 2.30 -20.92
CA GLY A 691 -11.97 3.39 -19.94
C GLY A 691 -12.11 4.77 -20.59
N TYR A 692 -11.81 4.89 -21.89
CA TYR A 692 -12.15 6.06 -22.70
C TYR A 692 -13.32 5.76 -23.66
N PRO A 693 -14.17 6.77 -23.95
CA PRO A 693 -15.26 6.62 -24.92
C PRO A 693 -14.80 6.27 -26.35
N ASP A 694 -13.63 6.75 -26.76
CA ASP A 694 -13.03 6.44 -28.07
C ASP A 694 -12.28 5.10 -28.09
N LYS A 695 -12.21 4.41 -26.94
CA LYS A 695 -11.57 3.11 -26.72
C LYS A 695 -10.07 3.08 -27.04
N LYS A 696 -9.39 4.24 -27.03
CA LYS A 696 -7.97 4.38 -27.35
C LYS A 696 -7.15 4.78 -26.13
N ALA A 697 -5.98 4.17 -25.98
CA ALA A 697 -5.00 4.59 -24.98
C ALA A 697 -4.26 5.86 -25.43
N ILE A 698 -3.73 6.62 -24.47
CA ILE A 698 -2.99 7.86 -24.74
C ILE A 698 -1.49 7.64 -24.56
N ILE A 699 -0.72 7.92 -25.63
CA ILE A 699 0.73 8.06 -25.60
C ILE A 699 1.08 9.52 -25.27
N PHE A 700 1.90 9.74 -24.25
CA PHE A 700 2.21 11.09 -23.75
C PHE A 700 3.63 11.57 -24.06
N ALA A 701 3.78 12.72 -24.71
CA ALA A 701 5.03 13.49 -24.72
C ALA A 701 5.21 14.20 -23.37
N LEU A 702 6.21 13.76 -22.58
CA LEU A 702 6.52 14.28 -21.25
C LEU A 702 8.04 14.40 -21.07
N PRO A 703 8.55 15.55 -20.57
CA PRO A 703 9.98 15.78 -20.53
C PRO A 703 10.65 15.13 -19.31
N TYR A 704 11.99 15.11 -19.33
CA TYR A 704 12.74 15.05 -18.08
C TYR A 704 12.65 16.40 -17.37
N GLU A 705 12.32 16.36 -16.08
CA GLU A 705 12.47 17.48 -15.16
C GLU A 705 13.22 17.04 -13.90
N PRO A 706 14.06 17.92 -13.33
CA PRO A 706 14.92 17.57 -12.21
C PRO A 706 14.12 17.23 -10.95
N PRO A 707 14.76 16.60 -9.96
CA PRO A 707 14.15 16.37 -8.66
C PRO A 707 13.95 17.68 -7.87
N ALA A 708 13.03 17.67 -6.90
CA ALA A 708 12.73 18.85 -6.08
C ALA A 708 13.93 19.36 -5.27
N GLU A 709 14.84 18.46 -4.90
CA GLU A 709 16.07 18.76 -4.17
C GLU A 709 17.16 17.79 -4.65
N ALA A 710 18.27 18.34 -5.14
CA ALA A 710 19.47 17.60 -5.53
C ALA A 710 20.66 17.97 -4.62
N PRO A 711 21.69 17.12 -4.52
CA PRO A 711 22.91 17.43 -3.81
C PRO A 711 23.58 18.70 -4.32
N ASP A 712 24.18 19.42 -3.39
CA ASP A 712 24.92 20.65 -3.62
C ASP A 712 26.17 20.68 -2.73
N ALA A 713 26.85 21.82 -2.64
CA ALA A 713 28.06 21.95 -1.86
C ALA A 713 27.86 21.76 -0.34
N GLU A 714 26.67 22.08 0.20
CA GLU A 714 26.37 21.97 1.63
C GLU A 714 25.83 20.57 1.97
N TYR A 715 25.04 19.98 1.08
CA TYR A 715 24.42 18.66 1.22
C TYR A 715 24.85 17.74 0.06
N PRO A 716 26.09 17.20 0.07
CA PRO A 716 26.70 16.59 -1.10
C PRO A 716 26.27 15.15 -1.41
N PHE A 717 25.39 14.54 -0.59
CA PHE A 717 24.93 13.16 -0.80
C PHE A 717 23.46 13.10 -1.15
N TRP A 718 23.12 12.20 -2.09
CA TRP A 718 21.77 11.71 -2.25
C TRP A 718 21.38 10.82 -1.08
N LEU A 719 20.18 11.03 -0.54
CA LEU A 719 19.51 10.06 0.33
C LEU A 719 18.41 9.35 -0.47
N SER A 720 18.48 8.02 -0.51
CA SER A 720 17.36 7.17 -0.89
C SER A 720 16.87 6.37 0.30
N THR A 721 15.56 6.17 0.42
CA THR A 721 14.98 5.38 1.51
C THR A 721 14.13 4.22 0.99
N GLY A 722 14.00 3.18 1.80
CA GLY A 722 13.23 2.01 1.38
C GLY A 722 13.12 0.93 2.44
N ARG A 723 13.06 -0.32 1.99
CA ARG A 723 12.74 -1.47 2.82
C ARG A 723 13.89 -2.48 2.78
N VAL A 724 13.81 -3.48 3.63
CA VAL A 724 14.63 -4.70 3.61
C VAL A 724 13.69 -5.90 3.62
N LEU A 725 14.16 -7.08 3.19
CA LEU A 725 13.35 -8.30 3.10
C LEU A 725 12.61 -8.65 4.40
N GLU A 726 13.27 -8.51 5.54
CA GLU A 726 12.85 -9.06 6.83
C GLU A 726 11.76 -8.21 7.51
N HIS A 727 11.71 -6.92 7.20
CA HIS A 727 10.84 -5.99 7.91
C HIS A 727 9.74 -5.40 7.06
N TRP A 728 8.55 -5.33 7.67
CA TRP A 728 7.39 -4.70 7.06
C TRP A 728 7.27 -3.25 7.53
N HIS A 729 7.40 -2.33 6.57
CA HIS A 729 7.16 -0.91 6.76
C HIS A 729 7.94 -0.36 7.95
N THR A 730 7.25 0.07 9.01
CA THR A 730 7.77 0.74 10.20
C THR A 730 8.20 -0.22 11.30
N GLY A 731 8.34 -1.51 10.98
CA GLY A 731 8.83 -2.53 11.89
C GLY A 731 7.85 -2.95 12.99
N SER A 732 6.72 -2.26 13.20
CA SER A 732 5.87 -2.46 14.38
C SER A 732 5.39 -3.91 14.57
N MET A 733 5.13 -4.66 13.50
CA MET A 733 4.86 -6.10 13.59
C MET A 733 6.14 -6.94 13.56
N THR A 734 7.01 -6.70 12.57
CA THR A 734 8.14 -7.60 12.28
C THR A 734 9.32 -7.46 13.24
N GLN A 735 9.57 -6.29 13.84
CA GLN A 735 10.59 -6.13 14.88
C GLN A 735 10.15 -6.76 16.22
N ARG A 736 8.86 -7.12 16.37
CA ARG A 736 8.35 -7.90 17.50
C ARG A 736 8.41 -9.41 17.27
N VAL A 737 8.87 -9.83 16.08
CA VAL A 737 9.18 -11.23 15.79
C VAL A 737 10.67 -11.43 16.01
N GLU A 738 11.01 -12.25 17.00
CA GLU A 738 12.39 -12.45 17.46
C GLU A 738 13.37 -12.79 16.34
N GLU A 739 13.02 -13.73 15.46
CA GLU A 739 13.89 -14.15 14.35
C GLU A 739 14.11 -13.05 13.32
N LEU A 740 13.07 -12.28 13.00
CA LEU A 740 13.17 -11.18 12.03
C LEU A 740 14.00 -10.03 12.63
N TYR A 741 13.78 -9.71 13.91
CA TYR A 741 14.59 -8.73 14.64
C TYR A 741 16.06 -9.15 14.69
N LYS A 742 16.36 -10.40 15.07
CA LYS A 742 17.75 -10.90 15.11
C LYS A 742 18.42 -10.88 13.73
N ALA A 743 17.66 -11.08 12.65
CA ALA A 743 18.21 -11.07 11.30
C ALA A 743 18.65 -9.67 10.85
N VAL A 744 17.88 -8.61 11.17
CA VAL A 744 18.22 -7.22 10.84
C VAL A 744 17.78 -6.28 11.98
N PRO A 745 18.54 -6.17 13.08
CA PRO A 745 18.06 -5.50 14.31
C PRO A 745 17.87 -4.00 14.14
N ASP A 746 18.77 -3.34 13.40
CA ASP A 746 18.85 -1.89 13.29
C ASP A 746 18.84 -1.44 11.82
N ALA A 747 18.30 -0.24 11.58
CA ALA A 747 18.49 0.42 10.30
C ALA A 747 19.94 0.89 10.14
N LEU A 748 20.57 0.51 9.03
CA LEU A 748 21.95 0.86 8.69
C LEU A 748 21.99 1.88 7.54
N VAL A 749 23.10 2.63 7.49
CA VAL A 749 23.42 3.57 6.41
C VAL A 749 24.29 2.82 5.40
N TYR A 750 23.65 2.31 4.36
CA TYR A 750 24.38 1.68 3.26
C TYR A 750 25.10 2.77 2.48
N MET A 751 26.41 2.63 2.35
CA MET A 751 27.30 3.67 1.80
C MET A 751 28.43 3.03 0.97
N HIS A 752 28.87 3.74 -0.07
CA HIS A 752 30.03 3.31 -0.85
C HIS A 752 31.32 3.31 0.01
N PRO A 753 32.19 2.28 -0.08
CA PRO A 753 33.42 2.20 0.72
C PRO A 753 34.33 3.43 0.63
N GLU A 754 34.52 3.99 -0.58
CA GLU A 754 35.35 5.18 -0.77
C GLU A 754 34.73 6.47 -0.19
N ASP A 755 33.40 6.55 -0.08
CA ASP A 755 32.77 7.70 0.58
C ASP A 755 32.95 7.61 2.09
N ALA A 756 32.83 6.41 2.67
CA ALA A 756 33.16 6.19 4.07
C ALA A 756 34.63 6.54 4.37
N LYS A 757 35.55 6.12 3.48
CA LYS A 757 36.98 6.46 3.58
C LYS A 757 37.22 7.98 3.51
N ALA A 758 36.56 8.68 2.60
CA ALA A 758 36.65 10.14 2.49
C ALA A 758 36.12 10.87 3.73
N LEU A 759 35.15 10.27 4.44
CA LEU A 759 34.62 10.76 5.72
C LEU A 759 35.46 10.32 6.94
N ASN A 760 36.61 9.67 6.74
CA ASN A 760 37.40 9.02 7.80
C ASN A 760 36.59 8.03 8.66
N ALA A 761 35.54 7.45 8.09
CA ALA A 761 34.65 6.50 8.73
C ALA A 761 34.99 5.05 8.31
N ARG A 762 34.55 4.10 9.12
CA ARG A 762 34.63 2.66 8.84
C ARG A 762 33.26 2.03 8.94
N ARG A 763 33.12 0.79 8.46
CA ARG A 763 31.92 -0.01 8.72
C ARG A 763 31.68 -0.09 10.23
N GLY A 764 30.46 0.23 10.68
CA GLY A 764 30.09 0.29 12.09
C GLY A 764 30.22 1.67 12.74
N SER A 765 30.93 2.62 12.11
CA SER A 765 31.03 3.99 12.61
C SER A 765 29.66 4.62 12.74
N GLU A 766 29.44 5.35 13.83
CA GLU A 766 28.21 6.11 14.02
C GLU A 766 28.33 7.45 13.32
N VAL A 767 27.34 7.76 12.51
CA VAL A 767 27.25 9.00 11.75
C VAL A 767 25.91 9.67 11.96
N LYS A 768 25.91 10.97 11.75
CA LYS A 768 24.70 11.78 11.70
C LYS A 768 24.35 12.11 10.26
N LEU A 769 23.12 11.82 9.86
CA LEU A 769 22.58 12.16 8.54
C LEU A 769 21.74 13.42 8.72
N ILE A 770 22.11 14.50 8.04
CA ILE A 770 21.50 15.82 8.22
C ILE A 770 20.97 16.29 6.88
N SER A 771 19.71 16.72 6.88
CA SER A 771 19.13 17.51 5.80
C SER A 771 18.76 18.90 6.32
N ARG A 772 18.23 19.74 5.42
CA ARG A 772 17.60 21.02 5.75
C ARG A 772 16.40 20.93 6.72
N ARG A 773 15.88 19.72 6.97
CA ARG A 773 14.64 19.51 7.74
C ARG A 773 14.86 18.88 9.11
N GLY A 774 15.95 18.15 9.27
CA GLY A 774 16.23 17.38 10.48
C GLY A 774 17.36 16.38 10.28
N GLU A 775 17.61 15.63 11.36
CA GLU A 775 18.73 14.70 11.45
C GLU A 775 18.36 13.37 12.12
N ILE A 776 19.13 12.32 11.83
CA ILE A 776 19.15 11.06 12.59
C ILE A 776 20.59 10.60 12.82
N ARG A 777 20.81 9.70 13.79
CA ARG A 777 22.09 9.01 14.00
C ARG A 777 21.99 7.55 13.64
N ALA A 778 22.85 7.02 12.78
CA ALA A 778 22.84 5.62 12.39
C ALA A 778 24.26 5.11 12.11
N ARG A 779 24.42 3.79 11.96
CA ARG A 779 25.73 3.17 11.73
C ARG A 779 25.95 2.87 10.26
N ILE A 780 27.19 3.06 9.79
CA ILE A 780 27.59 2.80 8.41
C ILE A 780 27.69 1.29 8.12
N GLU A 781 27.18 0.88 6.96
CA GLU A 781 27.37 -0.43 6.34
C GLU A 781 27.96 -0.25 4.93
N THR A 782 29.15 -0.80 4.67
CA THR A 782 29.85 -0.69 3.38
C THR A 782 30.01 -2.02 2.64
N ARG A 783 29.52 -3.12 3.21
CA ARG A 783 29.63 -4.49 2.68
C ARG A 783 28.30 -5.24 2.72
N GLY A 784 27.20 -4.50 2.88
CA GLY A 784 25.87 -5.06 2.98
C GLY A 784 25.25 -5.42 1.64
N ARG A 785 23.97 -5.83 1.69
CA ARG A 785 23.18 -6.25 0.53
C ARG A 785 22.83 -5.13 -0.46
N ASN A 786 22.89 -3.87 -0.02
CA ASN A 786 22.70 -2.70 -0.88
C ASN A 786 24.06 -2.03 -1.08
N LYS A 787 24.45 -1.79 -2.34
CA LYS A 787 25.74 -1.18 -2.70
C LYS A 787 25.47 0.08 -3.52
N PRO A 788 25.35 1.25 -2.86
CA PRO A 788 25.14 2.49 -3.58
C PRO A 788 26.40 2.96 -4.31
N PRO A 789 26.25 3.72 -5.43
CA PRO A 789 27.36 4.40 -6.06
C PRO A 789 27.87 5.54 -5.16
N ARG A 790 29.05 6.08 -5.49
CA ARG A 790 29.60 7.24 -4.78
C ARG A 790 28.62 8.43 -4.82
N GLY A 791 28.50 9.13 -3.70
CA GLY A 791 27.60 10.28 -3.53
C GLY A 791 26.15 9.91 -3.26
N LEU A 792 25.82 8.62 -3.04
CA LEU A 792 24.48 8.18 -2.64
C LEU A 792 24.55 7.28 -1.40
N VAL A 793 23.58 7.45 -0.50
CA VAL A 793 23.35 6.52 0.61
C VAL A 793 21.92 5.98 0.59
N PHE A 794 21.77 4.76 1.09
CA PHE A 794 20.47 4.13 1.28
C PHE A 794 20.21 3.84 2.77
N VAL A 795 19.02 4.20 3.25
CA VAL A 795 18.61 3.94 4.64
C VAL A 795 17.20 3.33 4.66
N PRO A 796 16.99 2.14 5.26
CA PRO A 796 15.67 1.58 5.41
C PRO A 796 14.90 2.23 6.57
N PHE A 797 13.57 2.34 6.47
CA PHE A 797 12.75 3.08 7.46
C PHE A 797 12.03 2.18 8.49
N PHE A 798 12.47 0.94 8.69
CA PHE A 798 11.75 0.03 9.59
C PHE A 798 12.00 0.28 11.08
N ASP A 799 13.09 0.94 11.41
CA ASP A 799 13.58 1.04 12.77
C ASP A 799 13.01 2.29 13.46
N ALA A 800 12.14 2.09 14.45
CA ALA A 800 11.49 3.16 15.20
C ALA A 800 12.49 4.02 16.02
N ASN A 801 13.71 3.54 16.26
CA ASN A 801 14.77 4.33 16.90
C ASN A 801 15.48 5.26 15.90
N LYS A 802 15.27 5.04 14.59
CA LYS A 802 15.97 5.69 13.48
C LYS A 802 14.97 6.24 12.47
N LEU A 803 14.21 7.24 12.92
CA LEU A 803 13.14 7.89 12.15
C LEU A 803 13.67 8.68 10.94
N ILE A 804 14.11 8.00 9.89
CA ILE A 804 14.75 8.61 8.71
C ILE A 804 13.85 9.65 8.01
N ASN A 805 12.54 9.55 8.18
CA ASN A 805 11.61 10.54 7.62
C ASN A 805 11.64 11.90 8.32
N LYS A 806 12.44 12.06 9.40
CA LYS A 806 12.86 13.39 9.90
C LYS A 806 13.73 14.14 8.87
N VAL A 807 14.36 13.41 7.95
CA VAL A 807 15.34 13.92 6.97
C VAL A 807 14.73 14.09 5.57
N THR A 808 13.70 13.31 5.24
CA THR A 808 13.03 13.35 3.93
C THR A 808 12.23 14.64 3.70
N LEU A 809 12.16 15.09 2.45
CA LEU A 809 11.32 16.20 2.00
C LEU A 809 9.90 15.70 1.66
N ASP A 810 8.87 16.49 1.99
CA ASP A 810 7.47 16.19 1.66
C ASP A 810 7.05 16.69 0.26
N ALA A 811 8.01 16.85 -0.65
CA ALA A 811 7.74 17.12 -2.06
C ALA A 811 7.01 15.94 -2.70
N THR A 812 6.07 16.23 -3.58
CA THR A 812 5.21 15.24 -4.22
C THR A 812 5.23 15.38 -5.73
N ASP A 813 4.81 14.33 -6.42
CA ASP A 813 4.29 14.48 -7.78
C ASP A 813 3.06 15.40 -7.76
N PRO A 814 3.07 16.55 -8.48
CA PRO A 814 1.98 17.53 -8.41
C PRO A 814 0.63 17.02 -8.93
N ILE A 815 0.58 15.93 -9.69
CA ILE A 815 -0.67 15.35 -10.21
C ILE A 815 -1.26 14.40 -9.16
N SER A 816 -0.46 13.44 -8.72
CA SER A 816 -0.89 12.35 -7.83
C SER A 816 -0.74 12.66 -6.35
N LYS A 817 -0.05 13.74 -5.99
CA LYS A 817 0.24 14.15 -4.61
C LYS A 817 0.98 13.08 -3.80
N GLN A 818 1.71 12.19 -4.48
CA GLN A 818 2.53 11.14 -3.89
C GLN A 818 3.92 11.65 -3.58
N THR A 819 4.38 11.47 -2.34
CA THR A 819 5.71 11.94 -1.91
C THR A 819 6.85 11.17 -2.56
N ASP A 820 7.92 11.89 -2.88
CA ASP A 820 9.20 11.33 -3.30
C ASP A 820 10.12 11.07 -2.10
N TYR A 821 10.12 9.82 -1.65
CA TYR A 821 11.01 9.35 -0.58
C TYR A 821 12.36 8.83 -1.11
N LYS A 822 12.56 8.84 -2.44
CA LYS A 822 13.69 8.16 -3.09
C LYS A 822 14.88 9.07 -3.32
N LYS A 823 14.70 10.38 -3.18
CA LYS A 823 15.76 11.36 -3.39
C LYS A 823 15.52 12.63 -2.60
N CYS A 824 16.52 13.02 -1.82
CA CYS A 824 16.72 14.36 -1.29
C CYS A 824 18.22 14.54 -1.01
N ALA A 825 18.65 15.74 -0.65
CA ALA A 825 20.03 16.05 -0.36
C ALA A 825 20.32 15.94 1.15
N ILE A 826 21.45 15.34 1.51
CA ILE A 826 21.94 15.27 2.88
C ILE A 826 23.45 15.56 2.95
N ARG A 827 23.91 15.90 4.14
CA ARG A 827 25.31 15.84 4.54
C ARG A 827 25.49 14.82 5.66
N ILE A 828 26.70 14.29 5.79
CA ILE A 828 27.01 13.23 6.73
C ILE A 828 28.17 13.69 7.61
N GLU A 829 27.97 13.62 8.92
CA GLU A 829 28.99 13.95 9.92
C GLU A 829 29.38 12.68 10.69
N LEU A 830 30.68 12.44 10.86
CA LEU A 830 31.19 11.40 11.73
C LEU A 830 30.97 11.79 13.20
N ILE A 831 30.32 10.91 13.97
CA ILE A 831 30.14 11.08 15.42
C ILE A 831 31.19 10.29 16.19
N SER A 832 31.36 9.01 15.83
CA SER A 832 32.38 8.15 16.42
C SER A 832 32.92 7.14 15.41
N ALA A 833 34.24 6.93 15.44
CA ALA A 833 34.88 5.85 14.71
C ALA A 833 34.41 4.48 15.27
N ALA A 834 34.44 3.46 14.40
CA ALA A 834 33.95 2.13 14.72
C ALA A 834 34.80 1.41 15.78
#